data_AF-A0AAV9U4V0-F1
#
_entry.id   AF-A0AAV9U4V0-F1
#
_cell.length_a   1.000
_cell.length_b   1.000
_cell.length_c   1.000
_cell.angle_alpha   90.00
_cell.angle_beta   90.00
_cell.angle_gamma   90.00
#
_symmetry.space_group_name_H-M   'P 1'
#
loop_
_entity.id
_entity.type
_entity.pdbx_description
1 polymer ?
#
loop_
_entity_poly.entity_id
_entity_poly.type
_entity_poly.pdbx_seq_one_letter_code
_entity_poly.pdbx_strand_id
1 'polypeptide(L)'
;MYYTQLVGNPLDKPVLLAAKSFKGMAVIDTDPYGPFGQNWYINQNNFFRAIRNFVIDLTEMDPAEGTGIHHQVAQATSIYNVVFKMHEGAATKQKGIFMDNGSGGFLSSLKFYGGEVGAYFGNQQFTTIDLEFHNCKTAIFVNWDWVWLLKSIKIYNCGIGVDITSGGPNKLGVGSVLLLDSYIENTPTGIRTFRTADSTPPAGGTLVLQNLIISGVDTAVLGWNDEKLFGGDEEGRNTTIPFWGHGKGYSNEIRNGSDINVIADDTIDAIPIALKDRAGKILERPRPLYRHIPAHRFVSVKANGAVGDGKADDTAAIQKILNTHGNTPAGQEKAIIFFDHGVYRVSQSIYVPPNTYIVGEMWSVIMSYGDVFNDAENPKPVFQVGKPGEEGIVEMSDLLFQTQGPAAGAILMEWNIRSPQGQNVSGMWDVHFRIGGSHGTQLGSDNCRKTPDSKVHAGLDSACISAFMLLHIGKTASLVMENMWLWTSDHDLDADGHDQISIYTSRGLLCEAETGPVWMYGHAVEHNVLYNYQLSDTKNIFMGVIQTETPYFQSNPKAHEPFPPLEAWRDPDFTVSCANEKDKSPLCEKSWGLRILNSTDIFAFGAGLYSFFENYDTACIEKRACQQTMVEIQGTKRSDMVPSRSNIWLMGLNTIGTENMAAWAGADGETVHIKATDGNRNGFSDTVGLIML
;
A
#
# COMPACT_ATOMS: atom_id res chain seq x y z
N MET A 1 11.14 9.48 17.16
CA MET A 1 12.35 8.77 16.61
C MET A 1 12.50 9.16 15.14
N TYR A 2 13.52 8.84 14.33
CA TYR A 2 13.50 8.91 12.82
C TYR A 2 14.38 7.80 12.26
N TYR A 3 13.97 7.19 11.13
CA TYR A 3 14.70 6.10 10.50
C TYR A 3 15.13 5.03 11.53
N THR A 4 14.17 4.41 12.23
CA THR A 4 14.46 3.53 13.39
C THR A 4 13.66 2.23 13.33
N GLN A 5 14.33 1.10 13.55
CA GLN A 5 13.69 -0.20 13.76
C GLN A 5 13.89 -0.66 15.21
N LEU A 6 12.79 -0.80 15.96
CA LEU A 6 12.78 -1.46 17.27
C LEU A 6 12.50 -2.94 17.05
N VAL A 7 13.49 -3.80 17.32
CA VAL A 7 13.39 -5.25 17.03
C VAL A 7 13.65 -6.06 18.29
N GLY A 8 12.58 -6.59 18.87
CA GLY A 8 12.67 -7.58 19.95
C GLY A 8 13.06 -8.97 19.44
N ASN A 9 13.49 -9.84 20.35
CA ASN A 9 13.80 -11.23 20.02
C ASN A 9 12.51 -11.98 19.60
N PRO A 10 12.45 -12.55 18.38
CA PRO A 10 11.25 -13.21 17.88
C PRO A 10 10.97 -14.60 18.50
N LEU A 11 11.92 -15.19 19.22
CA LEU A 11 11.79 -16.46 19.94
C LEU A 11 11.39 -16.28 21.40
N ASP A 12 11.78 -15.16 22.00
CA ASP A 12 11.48 -14.78 23.39
C ASP A 12 11.22 -13.28 23.43
N LYS A 13 9.95 -12.88 23.21
CA LYS A 13 9.58 -11.48 23.03
C LYS A 13 9.86 -10.70 24.31
N PRO A 14 10.70 -9.65 24.28
CA PRO A 14 10.88 -8.79 25.44
C PRO A 14 9.59 -8.05 25.79
N VAL A 15 9.39 -7.83 27.11
CA VAL A 15 8.26 -7.09 27.66
C VAL A 15 8.67 -5.66 27.93
N LEU A 16 7.96 -4.71 27.32
CA LEU A 16 8.00 -3.29 27.68
C LEU A 16 6.89 -3.06 28.71
N LEU A 17 7.24 -3.17 30.00
CA LEU A 17 6.32 -2.98 31.11
C LEU A 17 6.26 -1.50 31.49
N ALA A 18 5.09 -0.88 31.34
CA ALA A 18 4.86 0.47 31.81
C ALA A 18 4.81 0.50 33.34
N ALA A 19 5.69 1.27 33.98
CA ALA A 19 5.67 1.42 35.42
C ALA A 19 4.33 2.00 35.90
N LYS A 20 3.88 1.65 37.11
CA LYS A 20 2.66 2.21 37.71
C LYS A 20 2.60 3.74 37.70
N SER A 21 3.75 4.40 37.82
CA SER A 21 3.89 5.85 37.78
C SER A 21 4.22 6.42 36.39
N PHE A 22 4.11 5.62 35.32
CA PHE A 22 4.43 6.06 33.96
C PHE A 22 3.56 7.27 33.59
N LYS A 23 4.19 8.27 32.98
CA LYS A 23 3.55 9.46 32.44
C LYS A 23 4.17 9.76 31.08
N GLY A 24 3.33 9.99 30.08
CA GLY A 24 3.75 10.23 28.70
C GLY A 24 2.63 9.92 27.72
N MET A 25 2.88 10.21 26.44
CA MET A 25 1.91 9.94 25.36
C MET A 25 1.63 8.44 25.22
N ALA A 26 2.69 7.62 25.16
CA ALA A 26 2.64 6.17 25.02
C ALA A 26 3.97 5.53 25.45
N VAL A 27 3.99 4.21 25.66
CA VAL A 27 5.23 3.44 25.94
C VAL A 27 6.24 3.59 24.80
N ILE A 28 5.76 3.58 23.55
CA ILE A 28 6.56 3.94 22.37
C ILE A 28 5.89 5.13 21.67
N ASP A 29 6.66 6.18 21.42
CA ASP A 29 6.20 7.38 20.71
C ASP A 29 7.00 7.56 19.40
N THR A 30 6.32 7.40 18.26
CA THR A 30 6.96 7.57 16.94
C THR A 30 7.13 9.03 16.55
N ASP A 31 6.35 9.95 17.13
CA ASP A 31 6.34 11.37 16.79
C ASP A 31 5.97 12.26 17.99
N PRO A 32 6.93 12.57 18.88
CA PRO A 32 6.65 13.31 20.09
C PRO A 32 6.14 14.72 19.82
N TYR A 33 5.26 15.19 20.71
CA TYR A 33 4.82 16.58 20.76
C TYR A 33 5.78 17.42 21.62
N GLY A 34 6.38 18.43 20.99
CA GLY A 34 7.12 19.51 21.65
C GLY A 34 6.19 20.59 22.24
N PRO A 35 6.79 21.70 22.75
CA PRO A 35 6.03 22.85 23.21
C PRO A 35 5.04 23.36 22.15
N PHE A 36 3.88 23.86 22.60
CA PHE A 36 2.80 24.35 21.74
C PHE A 36 2.15 23.29 20.82
N GLY A 37 2.40 22.00 21.06
CA GLY A 37 1.77 20.91 20.30
C GLY A 37 2.38 20.72 18.91
N GLN A 38 3.63 21.13 18.70
CA GLN A 38 4.35 20.86 17.46
C GLN A 38 4.94 19.45 17.48
N ASN A 39 4.70 18.67 16.44
CA ASN A 39 5.37 17.38 16.27
C ASN A 39 6.86 17.55 15.98
N TRP A 40 7.65 16.51 16.30
CA TRP A 40 9.06 16.48 15.93
C TRP A 40 9.24 16.28 14.43
N TYR A 41 8.32 15.58 13.79
CA TYR A 41 8.32 15.33 12.35
C TYR A 41 6.98 15.76 11.75
N ILE A 42 6.99 16.16 10.49
CA ILE A 42 5.74 16.29 9.73
C ILE A 42 5.19 14.87 9.57
N ASN A 43 3.97 14.62 10.02
CA ASN A 43 3.41 13.26 10.07
C ASN A 43 3.36 12.58 8.69
N GLN A 44 3.15 13.35 7.61
CA GLN A 44 3.18 12.85 6.23
C GLN A 44 4.60 12.53 5.74
N ASN A 45 5.65 13.06 6.39
CA ASN A 45 7.05 12.80 6.06
C ASN A 45 7.72 11.81 7.05
N ASN A 46 6.89 11.19 7.89
CA ASN A 46 7.34 10.41 9.02
C ASN A 46 7.62 8.93 8.63
N PHE A 47 8.54 8.76 7.68
CA PHE A 47 8.84 7.52 6.98
C PHE A 47 9.78 6.55 7.72
N PHE A 48 9.96 5.35 7.16
CA PHE A 48 11.06 4.41 7.46
C PHE A 48 11.15 4.03 8.95
N ARG A 49 10.15 3.31 9.45
CA ARG A 49 10.09 2.82 10.84
C ARG A 49 9.64 1.39 10.93
N ALA A 50 10.16 0.65 11.89
CA ALA A 50 9.56 -0.63 12.24
C ALA A 50 9.52 -0.87 13.74
N ILE A 51 8.46 -1.50 14.23
CA ILE A 51 8.36 -2.01 15.60
C ILE A 51 7.99 -3.47 15.53
N ARG A 52 8.86 -4.36 16.01
CA ARG A 52 8.73 -5.80 15.79
C ARG A 52 8.99 -6.61 17.07
N ASN A 53 8.18 -7.65 17.30
CA ASN A 53 8.43 -8.69 18.31
C ASN A 53 8.45 -8.23 19.78
N PHE A 54 7.49 -7.44 20.22
CA PHE A 54 7.38 -7.01 21.63
C PHE A 54 6.10 -7.50 22.30
N VAL A 55 6.13 -7.59 23.63
CA VAL A 55 4.94 -7.47 24.46
C VAL A 55 4.96 -6.08 25.09
N ILE A 56 3.89 -5.31 24.95
CA ILE A 56 3.71 -4.01 25.60
C ILE A 56 2.65 -4.18 26.67
N ASP A 57 3.03 -3.96 27.93
CA ASP A 57 2.20 -4.28 29.08
C ASP A 57 1.88 -3.01 29.89
N LEU A 58 0.60 -2.66 29.92
CA LEU A 58 0.04 -1.49 30.61
C LEU A 58 -0.68 -1.87 31.91
N THR A 59 -0.66 -3.14 32.32
CA THR A 59 -1.51 -3.65 33.42
C THR A 59 -1.07 -3.24 34.83
N GLU A 60 0.08 -2.58 34.96
CA GLU A 60 0.54 -1.98 36.22
C GLU A 60 0.15 -0.50 36.35
N MET A 61 -0.26 0.15 35.26
CA MET A 61 -0.70 1.54 35.25
C MET A 61 -2.09 1.70 35.88
N ASP A 62 -2.50 2.95 36.18
CA ASP A 62 -3.90 3.23 36.48
C ASP A 62 -4.78 2.86 35.26
N PRO A 63 -5.87 2.07 35.41
CA PRO A 63 -6.75 1.74 34.28
C PRO A 63 -7.33 2.97 33.58
N ALA A 64 -7.42 4.13 34.22
CA ALA A 64 -7.91 5.36 33.61
C ALA A 64 -6.89 6.05 32.67
N GLU A 65 -5.68 5.52 32.53
CA GLU A 65 -4.61 6.09 31.69
C GLU A 65 -3.77 5.01 31.00
N GLY A 66 -3.15 5.35 29.86
CA GLY A 66 -2.10 4.54 29.24
C GLY A 66 -2.34 4.22 27.78
N THR A 67 -1.27 4.30 27.00
CA THR A 67 -1.25 3.95 25.58
C THR A 67 -0.02 3.09 25.30
N GLY A 68 -0.16 2.02 24.54
CA GLY A 68 0.97 1.18 24.14
C GLY A 68 1.87 1.91 23.15
N ILE A 69 1.36 2.24 21.97
CA ILE A 69 2.12 2.94 20.93
C ILE A 69 1.34 4.17 20.45
N HIS A 70 1.99 5.33 20.45
CA HIS A 70 1.60 6.47 19.63
C HIS A 70 2.23 6.29 18.25
N HIS A 71 1.40 5.95 17.26
CA HIS A 71 1.84 5.51 15.94
C HIS A 71 1.44 6.50 14.84
N GLN A 72 1.86 7.75 14.99
CA GLN A 72 1.72 8.79 13.97
C GLN A 72 2.89 8.66 12.98
N VAL A 73 2.62 8.14 11.78
CA VAL A 73 3.64 7.72 10.79
C VAL A 73 3.15 7.85 9.35
N ALA A 74 4.09 7.73 8.40
CA ALA A 74 3.84 7.71 6.95
C ALA A 74 4.22 6.37 6.29
N GLN A 75 4.50 6.35 4.97
CA GLN A 75 4.86 5.16 4.19
C GLN A 75 6.18 4.52 4.64
N ALA A 76 6.43 3.28 4.19
CA ALA A 76 7.56 2.44 4.60
C ALA A 76 7.66 2.29 6.13
N THR A 77 6.51 2.16 6.78
CA THR A 77 6.43 1.91 8.23
C THR A 77 5.63 0.66 8.55
N SER A 78 6.09 -0.10 9.55
CA SER A 78 5.41 -1.31 9.97
C SER A 78 5.40 -1.57 11.48
N ILE A 79 4.31 -2.15 11.97
CA ILE A 79 4.28 -2.85 13.27
C ILE A 79 3.99 -4.31 13.00
N TYR A 80 4.86 -5.20 13.50
CA TYR A 80 4.76 -6.63 13.22
C TYR A 80 4.95 -7.48 14.48
N ASN A 81 4.06 -8.45 14.71
CA ASN A 81 4.22 -9.47 15.76
C ASN A 81 4.31 -8.87 17.19
N VAL A 82 3.45 -7.89 17.52
CA VAL A 82 3.40 -7.22 18.83
C VAL A 82 2.14 -7.61 19.61
N VAL A 83 2.28 -7.81 20.92
CA VAL A 83 1.18 -8.12 21.84
C VAL A 83 0.97 -6.95 22.80
N PHE A 84 -0.28 -6.51 22.97
CA PHE A 84 -0.68 -5.47 23.90
C PHE A 84 -1.48 -6.08 25.05
N LYS A 85 -1.07 -5.81 26.29
CA LYS A 85 -1.80 -6.20 27.51
C LYS A 85 -2.29 -4.96 28.24
N MET A 86 -3.59 -4.89 28.47
CA MET A 86 -4.28 -3.75 29.07
C MET A 86 -5.27 -4.21 30.13
N HIS A 87 -5.72 -3.30 30.99
CA HIS A 87 -6.79 -3.58 31.95
C HIS A 87 -8.13 -3.85 31.25
N GLU A 88 -8.88 -4.82 31.78
CA GLU A 88 -10.28 -5.09 31.43
C GLU A 88 -11.26 -4.34 32.35
N GLY A 89 -12.54 -4.32 31.97
CA GLY A 89 -13.63 -3.83 32.81
C GLY A 89 -13.99 -2.35 32.64
N ALA A 90 -15.03 -1.89 33.35
CA ALA A 90 -15.66 -0.60 33.09
C ALA A 90 -14.74 0.62 33.30
N ALA A 91 -13.72 0.52 34.16
CA ALA A 91 -12.83 1.63 34.49
C ALA A 91 -11.73 1.90 33.44
N THR A 92 -11.42 0.94 32.55
CA THR A 92 -10.31 1.10 31.62
C THR A 92 -10.56 2.21 30.59
N LYS A 93 -9.52 3.01 30.34
CA LYS A 93 -9.35 4.04 29.31
C LYS A 93 -8.09 3.79 28.46
N GLN A 94 -7.47 2.63 28.65
CA GLN A 94 -6.23 2.25 27.98
C GLN A 94 -6.44 1.99 26.50
N LYS A 95 -5.41 2.30 25.71
CA LYS A 95 -5.36 2.04 24.27
C LYS A 95 -4.13 1.21 23.91
N GLY A 96 -4.28 0.24 23.02
CA GLY A 96 -3.13 -0.49 22.48
C GLY A 96 -2.34 0.42 21.55
N ILE A 97 -3.00 0.87 20.49
CA ILE A 97 -2.48 1.87 19.55
C ILE A 97 -3.31 3.14 19.63
N PHE A 98 -2.62 4.28 19.65
CA PHE A 98 -3.19 5.59 19.38
C PHE A 98 -2.52 6.16 18.13
N MET A 99 -3.32 6.37 17.09
CA MET A 99 -2.90 7.02 15.86
C MET A 99 -3.92 8.12 15.57
N ASP A 100 -3.47 9.35 15.59
CA ASP A 100 -4.29 10.54 15.43
C ASP A 100 -4.28 11.10 14.00
N ASN A 101 -3.18 10.94 13.25
CA ASN A 101 -3.05 11.23 11.81
C ASN A 101 -1.81 10.52 11.20
N GLY A 102 -1.58 10.74 9.90
CA GLY A 102 -0.42 10.26 9.14
C GLY A 102 -0.77 9.96 7.67
N SER A 103 0.18 9.40 6.93
CA SER A 103 0.01 8.93 5.53
C SER A 103 0.52 7.50 5.39
N GLY A 104 -0.20 6.61 6.05
CA GLY A 104 0.32 5.39 6.61
C GLY A 104 0.40 4.20 5.67
N GLY A 105 1.04 3.19 6.27
CA GLY A 105 1.51 1.97 5.64
C GLY A 105 0.87 0.72 6.26
N PHE A 106 1.63 -0.11 6.97
CA PHE A 106 1.26 -1.53 7.17
C PHE A 106 1.32 -2.03 8.62
N LEU A 107 0.25 -2.64 9.14
CA LEU A 107 0.26 -3.35 10.43
C LEU A 107 -0.02 -4.83 10.22
N SER A 108 0.72 -5.72 10.90
CA SER A 108 0.40 -7.15 10.83
C SER A 108 0.75 -7.99 12.06
N SER A 109 -0.01 -9.07 12.26
CA SER A 109 0.19 -10.05 13.32
C SER A 109 0.20 -9.43 14.72
N LEU A 110 -0.81 -8.62 15.06
CA LEU A 110 -0.92 -7.96 16.37
C LEU A 110 -1.98 -8.63 17.26
N LYS A 111 -1.76 -8.62 18.57
CA LYS A 111 -2.74 -9.14 19.53
C LYS A 111 -3.03 -8.13 20.63
N PHE A 112 -4.30 -7.93 20.96
CA PHE A 112 -4.75 -6.97 21.96
C PHE A 112 -5.60 -7.68 23.02
N TYR A 113 -5.23 -7.53 24.29
CA TYR A 113 -5.96 -8.08 25.44
C TYR A 113 -6.43 -6.95 26.36
N GLY A 114 -7.74 -6.80 26.53
CA GLY A 114 -8.37 -5.75 27.33
C GLY A 114 -8.37 -4.37 26.66
N GLY A 115 -8.52 -3.31 27.47
CA GLY A 115 -8.48 -1.92 27.02
C GLY A 115 -9.85 -1.31 26.68
N GLU A 116 -9.92 0.02 26.68
CA GLU A 116 -11.09 0.74 26.18
C GLU A 116 -11.16 0.62 24.65
N VAL A 117 -10.03 0.82 24.00
CA VAL A 117 -9.89 0.67 22.56
C VAL A 117 -8.66 -0.18 22.28
N GLY A 118 -8.80 -1.29 21.56
CA GLY A 118 -7.65 -2.06 21.09
C GLY A 118 -6.74 -1.19 20.22
N ALA A 119 -7.31 -0.65 19.14
CA ALA A 119 -6.64 0.30 18.26
C ALA A 119 -7.52 1.51 17.91
N TYR A 120 -7.02 2.70 18.22
CA TYR A 120 -7.60 3.98 17.81
C TYR A 120 -6.85 4.49 16.58
N PHE A 121 -7.56 4.61 15.46
CA PHE A 121 -6.99 4.82 14.14
C PHE A 121 -7.45 6.13 13.51
N GLY A 122 -6.50 6.92 13.03
CA GLY A 122 -6.73 8.18 12.32
C GLY A 122 -5.61 8.37 11.32
N ASN A 123 -5.88 8.23 10.03
CA ASN A 123 -4.82 8.28 9.00
C ASN A 123 -5.41 8.44 7.60
N GLN A 124 -4.69 9.04 6.64
CA GLN A 124 -5.14 9.12 5.26
C GLN A 124 -5.50 7.73 4.70
N GLN A 125 -4.57 6.78 4.82
CA GLN A 125 -4.78 5.40 4.42
C GLN A 125 -3.95 4.43 5.23
N PHE A 126 -4.40 3.17 5.32
CA PHE A 126 -3.61 2.10 5.94
C PHE A 126 -4.06 0.71 5.48
N THR A 127 -3.15 -0.25 5.58
CA THR A 127 -3.46 -1.68 5.46
C THR A 127 -3.12 -2.40 6.75
N THR A 128 -4.07 -3.19 7.26
CA THR A 128 -3.90 -3.95 8.50
C THR A 128 -4.36 -5.39 8.31
N ILE A 129 -3.49 -6.34 8.65
CA ILE A 129 -3.68 -7.76 8.34
C ILE A 129 -3.36 -8.66 9.54
N ASP A 130 -4.22 -9.62 9.87
CA ASP A 130 -4.01 -10.58 10.97
C ASP A 130 -3.88 -9.89 12.34
N LEU A 131 -4.94 -9.19 12.76
CA LEU A 131 -5.04 -8.60 14.10
C LEU A 131 -6.06 -9.36 14.93
N GLU A 132 -5.74 -9.61 16.20
CA GLU A 132 -6.57 -10.36 17.15
C GLU A 132 -6.91 -9.51 18.38
N PHE A 133 -8.18 -9.41 18.73
CA PHE A 133 -8.67 -8.59 19.84
C PHE A 133 -9.49 -9.43 20.82
N HIS A 134 -9.19 -9.31 22.11
CA HIS A 134 -9.87 -10.02 23.17
C HIS A 134 -10.31 -9.06 24.27
N ASN A 135 -11.58 -9.13 24.65
CA ASN A 135 -12.14 -8.45 25.83
C ASN A 135 -11.94 -6.92 25.80
N CYS A 136 -11.84 -6.31 24.62
CA CYS A 136 -11.80 -4.86 24.46
C CYS A 136 -13.23 -4.30 24.58
N LYS A 137 -13.40 -3.07 25.09
CA LYS A 137 -14.73 -2.43 24.98
C LYS A 137 -15.06 -2.16 23.51
N THR A 138 -14.11 -1.57 22.79
CA THR A 138 -14.13 -1.47 21.32
C THR A 138 -12.84 -2.07 20.78
N ALA A 139 -12.91 -3.01 19.85
CA ALA A 139 -11.69 -3.60 19.29
C ALA A 139 -10.95 -2.58 18.41
N ILE A 140 -11.64 -2.00 17.43
CA ILE A 140 -11.11 -1.00 16.52
C ILE A 140 -12.03 0.22 16.50
N PHE A 141 -11.48 1.40 16.75
CA PHE A 141 -12.16 2.67 16.56
C PHE A 141 -11.45 3.45 15.45
N VAL A 142 -12.12 3.66 14.32
CA VAL A 142 -11.61 4.50 13.23
C VAL A 142 -12.16 5.91 13.46
N ASN A 143 -11.28 6.80 13.89
CA ASN A 143 -11.57 8.20 14.15
C ASN A 143 -11.73 9.01 12.85
N TRP A 144 -10.84 8.81 11.89
CA TRP A 144 -10.95 9.36 10.54
C TRP A 144 -10.05 8.58 9.57
N ASP A 145 -10.46 8.52 8.31
CA ASP A 145 -9.60 8.07 7.23
C ASP A 145 -10.04 8.64 5.89
N TRP A 146 -9.26 8.36 4.84
CA TRP A 146 -9.80 8.34 3.48
C TRP A 146 -10.12 6.90 3.06
N VAL A 147 -9.18 5.96 3.25
CA VAL A 147 -9.40 4.53 2.95
C VAL A 147 -8.59 3.59 3.84
N TRP A 148 -9.25 2.58 4.42
CA TRP A 148 -8.58 1.62 5.28
C TRP A 148 -8.96 0.18 4.93
N LEU A 149 -7.96 -0.68 4.75
CA LEU A 149 -8.17 -2.14 4.63
C LEU A 149 -7.89 -2.84 5.96
N LEU A 150 -8.90 -3.54 6.45
CA LEU A 150 -8.88 -4.46 7.57
C LEU A 150 -9.03 -5.89 7.02
N LYS A 151 -8.00 -6.73 7.11
CA LYS A 151 -8.05 -8.12 6.60
C LYS A 151 -7.66 -9.12 7.67
N SER A 152 -8.31 -10.28 7.70
CA SER A 152 -8.03 -11.34 8.67
C SER A 152 -8.12 -10.88 10.13
N ILE A 153 -9.07 -9.98 10.42
CA ILE A 153 -9.31 -9.48 11.77
C ILE A 153 -10.10 -10.51 12.56
N LYS A 154 -9.67 -10.78 13.79
CA LYS A 154 -10.32 -11.71 14.72
C LYS A 154 -10.70 -10.97 15.99
N ILE A 155 -11.98 -10.98 16.35
CA ILE A 155 -12.51 -10.23 17.49
C ILE A 155 -13.26 -11.20 18.40
N TYR A 156 -12.91 -11.22 19.69
CA TYR A 156 -13.49 -12.13 20.68
C TYR A 156 -13.96 -11.37 21.91
N ASN A 157 -15.23 -11.54 22.26
CA ASN A 157 -15.82 -11.03 23.51
C ASN A 157 -15.65 -9.51 23.69
N CYS A 158 -15.77 -8.75 22.61
CA CYS A 158 -15.69 -7.29 22.66
C CYS A 158 -17.09 -6.66 22.83
N GLY A 159 -17.16 -5.39 23.24
CA GLY A 159 -18.44 -4.67 23.22
C GLY A 159 -18.87 -4.28 21.81
N ILE A 160 -17.95 -3.63 21.08
CA ILE A 160 -18.07 -3.29 19.66
C ILE A 160 -16.84 -3.86 18.94
N GLY A 161 -17.04 -4.48 17.78
CA GLY A 161 -15.95 -4.93 16.93
C GLY A 161 -15.26 -3.74 16.24
N VAL A 162 -15.88 -3.20 15.20
CA VAL A 162 -15.35 -2.06 14.45
C VAL A 162 -16.31 -0.87 14.57
N ASP A 163 -15.81 0.26 15.07
CA ASP A 163 -16.57 1.49 15.23
C ASP A 163 -16.07 2.56 14.26
N ILE A 164 -16.93 2.96 13.32
CA ILE A 164 -16.67 4.01 12.31
C ILE A 164 -17.63 5.20 12.46
N THR A 165 -18.10 5.46 13.69
CA THR A 165 -19.15 6.46 13.97
C THR A 165 -18.66 7.90 14.16
N SER A 166 -17.36 8.13 14.06
CA SER A 166 -16.75 9.42 14.36
C SER A 166 -17.41 10.58 13.61
N GLY A 167 -17.69 11.66 14.35
CA GLY A 167 -18.25 12.92 13.84
C GLY A 167 -19.78 12.99 13.71
N GLY A 168 -20.51 11.86 13.77
CA GLY A 168 -21.97 11.85 13.66
C GLY A 168 -22.48 11.80 12.20
N PRO A 169 -23.78 11.53 11.97
CA PRO A 169 -24.33 11.36 10.62
C PRO A 169 -24.26 12.62 9.75
N ASN A 170 -24.15 13.80 10.36
CA ASN A 170 -24.07 15.09 9.65
C ASN A 170 -22.63 15.57 9.40
N LYS A 171 -21.62 14.82 9.89
CA LYS A 171 -20.20 15.15 9.74
C LYS A 171 -19.36 13.89 9.90
N LEU A 172 -19.59 12.87 9.07
CA LEU A 172 -18.84 11.62 9.13
C LEU A 172 -17.34 11.92 8.97
N GLY A 173 -16.54 11.43 9.93
CA GLY A 173 -15.09 11.58 9.94
C GLY A 173 -14.37 10.47 9.17
N VAL A 174 -15.00 9.31 9.02
CA VAL A 174 -14.44 8.14 8.33
C VAL A 174 -14.81 8.19 6.85
N GLY A 175 -13.82 8.02 6.00
CA GLY A 175 -13.98 7.98 4.56
C GLY A 175 -14.53 6.64 4.10
N SER A 176 -13.70 5.59 4.18
CA SER A 176 -14.08 4.25 3.76
C SER A 176 -13.30 3.12 4.44
N VAL A 177 -13.99 2.08 4.89
CA VAL A 177 -13.41 0.91 5.53
C VAL A 177 -13.81 -0.36 4.78
N LEU A 178 -12.84 -1.23 4.54
CA LEU A 178 -13.05 -2.56 3.95
C LEU A 178 -12.62 -3.63 4.95
N LEU A 179 -13.51 -4.59 5.27
CA LEU A 179 -13.27 -5.68 6.21
C LEU A 179 -13.36 -7.03 5.49
N LEU A 180 -12.22 -7.71 5.33
CA LEU A 180 -12.06 -8.92 4.53
C LEU A 180 -11.66 -10.13 5.38
N ASP A 181 -12.11 -11.32 5.01
CA ASP A 181 -11.68 -12.63 5.55
C ASP A 181 -11.64 -12.72 7.09
N SER A 182 -12.58 -12.02 7.74
CA SER A 182 -12.54 -11.72 9.18
C SER A 182 -13.50 -12.57 10.00
N TYR A 183 -13.32 -12.58 11.32
CA TYR A 183 -14.09 -13.36 12.28
C TYR A 183 -14.45 -12.52 13.52
N ILE A 184 -15.73 -12.51 13.89
CA ILE A 184 -16.21 -11.79 15.09
C ILE A 184 -17.03 -12.76 15.95
N GLU A 185 -16.66 -12.90 17.22
CA GLU A 185 -17.27 -13.80 18.18
C GLU A 185 -17.73 -13.09 19.45
N ASN A 186 -18.92 -13.46 19.96
CA ASN A 186 -19.49 -13.04 21.25
C ASN A 186 -19.40 -11.52 21.45
N THR A 187 -19.68 -10.77 20.40
CA THR A 187 -19.54 -9.32 20.36
C THR A 187 -20.91 -8.75 19.96
N PRO A 188 -21.66 -8.10 20.87
CA PRO A 188 -23.04 -7.70 20.60
C PRO A 188 -23.21 -6.85 19.33
N THR A 189 -22.28 -5.90 19.10
CA THR A 189 -22.24 -5.10 17.87
C THR A 189 -21.00 -5.45 17.06
N GLY A 190 -21.16 -6.09 15.89
CA GLY A 190 -20.05 -6.40 14.99
C GLY A 190 -19.39 -5.13 14.45
N ILE A 191 -20.14 -4.34 13.68
CA ILE A 191 -19.72 -3.05 13.14
C ILE A 191 -20.75 -1.98 13.50
N ARG A 192 -20.29 -0.81 13.92
CA ARG A 192 -21.14 0.37 14.15
C ARG A 192 -20.82 1.48 13.15
N THR A 193 -21.84 2.00 12.47
CA THR A 193 -21.72 3.07 11.48
C THR A 193 -22.84 4.08 11.62
N PHE A 194 -22.58 5.34 11.28
CA PHE A 194 -23.59 6.40 11.21
C PHE A 194 -23.89 6.83 9.78
N ARG A 195 -23.42 6.07 8.78
CA ARG A 195 -23.81 6.29 7.39
C ARG A 195 -25.31 6.03 7.21
N THR A 196 -25.97 6.97 6.56
CA THR A 196 -27.34 6.86 6.04
C THR A 196 -27.39 7.45 4.63
N ALA A 197 -28.49 7.26 3.91
CA ALA A 197 -28.70 7.87 2.59
C ALA A 197 -28.59 9.41 2.61
N ASP A 198 -28.84 10.04 3.76
CA ASP A 198 -28.82 11.49 3.96
C ASP A 198 -27.57 11.99 4.71
N SER A 199 -26.63 11.09 5.00
CA SER A 199 -25.43 11.45 5.76
C SER A 199 -24.51 12.41 5.01
N THR A 200 -23.75 13.22 5.76
CA THR A 200 -22.82 14.20 5.20
C THR A 200 -21.40 13.93 5.72
N PRO A 201 -20.38 13.86 4.85
CA PRO A 201 -20.46 13.88 3.38
C PRO A 201 -21.16 12.63 2.79
N PRO A 202 -21.75 12.69 1.59
CA PRO A 202 -22.64 11.65 1.05
C PRO A 202 -21.98 10.28 0.82
N ALA A 203 -20.68 10.27 0.51
CA ALA A 203 -19.92 9.04 0.36
C ALA A 203 -19.16 8.62 1.64
N GLY A 204 -19.27 9.42 2.72
CA GLY A 204 -18.66 9.11 4.01
C GLY A 204 -19.19 7.84 4.64
N GLY A 205 -18.35 7.21 5.45
CA GLY A 205 -18.65 5.95 6.12
C GLY A 205 -18.92 4.79 5.16
N THR A 206 -18.37 4.85 3.94
CA THR A 206 -18.44 3.75 2.97
C THR A 206 -17.87 2.48 3.61
N LEU A 207 -18.60 1.38 3.53
CA LEU A 207 -18.24 0.14 4.20
C LEU A 207 -18.40 -1.05 3.26
N VAL A 208 -17.35 -1.88 3.16
CA VAL A 208 -17.37 -3.13 2.41
C VAL A 208 -16.98 -4.28 3.33
N LEU A 209 -17.78 -5.34 3.34
CA LEU A 209 -17.52 -6.59 4.06
C LEU A 209 -17.37 -7.70 3.03
N GLN A 210 -16.36 -8.55 3.19
CA GLN A 210 -16.19 -9.73 2.35
C GLN A 210 -15.70 -10.90 3.22
N ASN A 211 -16.37 -12.05 3.09
CA ASN A 211 -16.09 -13.26 3.85
C ASN A 211 -15.95 -13.00 5.36
N LEU A 212 -16.94 -12.33 5.95
CA LEU A 212 -17.01 -12.07 7.38
C LEU A 212 -17.80 -13.17 8.08
N ILE A 213 -17.14 -13.93 8.94
CA ILE A 213 -17.78 -14.94 9.78
C ILE A 213 -18.15 -14.30 11.11
N ILE A 214 -19.40 -14.49 11.55
CA ILE A 214 -19.89 -14.04 12.85
C ILE A 214 -20.39 -15.23 13.67
N SER A 215 -20.16 -15.19 14.98
CA SER A 215 -20.67 -16.18 15.92
C SER A 215 -21.05 -15.54 17.26
N GLY A 216 -22.28 -15.75 17.73
CA GLY A 216 -22.74 -15.08 18.96
C GLY A 216 -22.78 -13.56 18.85
N VAL A 217 -23.05 -13.01 17.66
CA VAL A 217 -23.13 -11.57 17.39
C VAL A 217 -24.61 -11.18 17.22
N ASP A 218 -25.08 -10.19 17.99
CA ASP A 218 -26.51 -9.81 17.99
C ASP A 218 -26.87 -8.94 16.79
N THR A 219 -25.96 -8.06 16.36
CA THR A 219 -26.15 -7.24 15.15
C THR A 219 -24.83 -7.11 14.40
N ALA A 220 -24.80 -7.60 13.16
CA ALA A 220 -23.60 -7.54 12.33
C ALA A 220 -23.23 -6.09 11.97
N VAL A 221 -24.20 -5.29 11.53
CA VAL A 221 -24.01 -3.85 11.26
C VAL A 221 -25.13 -3.04 11.92
N LEU A 222 -24.76 -2.23 12.91
CA LEU A 222 -25.65 -1.34 13.64
C LEU A 222 -25.46 0.11 13.16
N GLY A 223 -26.55 0.73 12.75
CA GLY A 223 -26.65 2.07 12.19
C GLY A 223 -26.88 3.17 13.22
N TRP A 224 -27.13 4.38 12.71
CA TRP A 224 -27.59 5.52 13.51
C TRP A 224 -28.96 5.25 14.15
N ASN A 225 -29.21 5.80 15.34
CA ASN A 225 -30.42 5.52 16.14
C ASN A 225 -30.68 4.01 16.38
N ASP A 226 -29.61 3.22 16.44
CA ASP A 226 -29.63 1.77 16.64
C ASP A 226 -30.45 1.01 15.57
N GLU A 227 -30.50 1.55 14.35
CA GLU A 227 -31.07 0.86 13.19
C GLU A 227 -30.25 -0.40 12.86
N LYS A 228 -30.91 -1.55 12.72
CA LYS A 228 -30.27 -2.81 12.35
C LYS A 228 -30.10 -2.88 10.84
N LEU A 229 -29.02 -2.28 10.32
CA LEU A 229 -28.75 -2.22 8.88
C LEU A 229 -28.52 -3.60 8.25
N PHE A 230 -27.86 -4.50 8.99
CA PHE A 230 -27.65 -5.86 8.55
C PHE A 230 -27.47 -6.83 9.72
N GLY A 231 -28.11 -8.00 9.60
CA GLY A 231 -27.86 -9.14 10.48
C GLY A 231 -28.35 -9.01 11.92
N GLY A 232 -29.44 -8.29 12.19
CA GLY A 232 -29.92 -7.98 13.56
C GLY A 232 -31.17 -8.69 14.07
N ASP A 233 -31.78 -9.61 13.31
CA ASP A 233 -33.09 -10.20 13.68
C ASP A 233 -32.99 -11.48 14.54
N GLU A 234 -31.78 -11.97 14.78
CA GLU A 234 -31.51 -13.21 15.55
C GLU A 234 -30.42 -12.93 16.60
N GLU A 235 -30.78 -13.02 17.88
CA GLU A 235 -29.84 -12.88 19.01
C GLU A 235 -28.78 -14.00 18.95
N GLY A 236 -27.50 -13.65 19.15
CA GLY A 236 -26.41 -14.62 19.11
C GLY A 236 -26.17 -15.30 17.75
N ARG A 237 -26.36 -14.60 16.64
CA ARG A 237 -26.29 -15.15 15.27
C ARG A 237 -24.95 -15.81 14.95
N ASN A 238 -25.02 -16.95 14.27
CA ASN A 238 -23.87 -17.68 13.71
C ASN A 238 -24.03 -17.79 12.18
N THR A 239 -23.22 -17.09 11.39
CA THR A 239 -23.28 -17.16 9.92
C THR A 239 -21.98 -16.70 9.26
N THR A 240 -21.83 -16.98 7.97
CA THR A 240 -20.87 -16.28 7.09
C THR A 240 -21.62 -15.21 6.29
N ILE A 241 -21.02 -14.04 6.17
CA ILE A 241 -21.46 -12.92 5.35
C ILE A 241 -20.53 -12.91 4.13
N PRO A 242 -20.99 -13.43 2.97
CA PRO A 242 -20.11 -13.60 1.82
C PRO A 242 -19.63 -12.25 1.28
N PHE A 243 -20.57 -11.32 1.12
CA PHE A 243 -20.29 -9.94 0.77
C PHE A 243 -21.42 -9.03 1.19
N TRP A 244 -21.06 -7.84 1.65
CA TRP A 244 -21.98 -6.74 1.89
C TRP A 244 -21.30 -5.41 1.58
N GLY A 245 -21.96 -4.51 0.86
CA GLY A 245 -21.42 -3.19 0.54
C GLY A 245 -22.43 -2.09 0.81
N HIS A 246 -22.00 -1.02 1.46
CA HIS A 246 -22.78 0.19 1.70
C HIS A 246 -22.01 1.44 1.28
N GLY A 247 -22.50 2.13 0.26
CA GLY A 247 -21.86 3.29 -0.36
C GLY A 247 -22.32 3.48 -1.80
N LYS A 248 -21.68 4.38 -2.54
CA LYS A 248 -22.06 4.62 -3.94
C LYS A 248 -21.45 3.58 -4.88
N GLY A 249 -22.29 2.87 -5.64
CA GLY A 249 -21.92 1.78 -6.53
C GLY A 249 -22.11 2.08 -8.00
N TYR A 250 -21.23 1.54 -8.85
CA TYR A 250 -21.23 1.71 -10.31
C TYR A 250 -20.95 0.38 -11.04
N SER A 251 -21.51 0.23 -12.23
CA SER A 251 -21.26 -0.89 -13.15
C SER A 251 -21.55 -0.46 -14.60
N ASN A 252 -21.43 -1.40 -15.55
CA ASN A 252 -21.84 -1.17 -16.94
C ASN A 252 -23.33 -0.79 -17.07
N GLU A 253 -24.17 -1.32 -16.17
CA GLU A 253 -25.61 -1.09 -16.09
C GLU A 253 -25.96 0.10 -15.21
N ILE A 254 -25.12 0.43 -14.22
CA ILE A 254 -25.33 1.52 -13.24
C ILE A 254 -24.30 2.63 -13.48
N ARG A 255 -24.39 3.31 -14.64
CA ARG A 255 -23.39 4.29 -15.08
C ARG A 255 -23.41 5.61 -14.31
N ASN A 256 -24.58 6.05 -13.85
CA ASN A 256 -24.74 7.31 -13.08
C ASN A 256 -24.55 7.10 -11.56
N GLY A 257 -24.30 5.86 -11.16
CA GLY A 257 -24.16 5.43 -9.78
C GLY A 257 -25.47 5.42 -9.00
N SER A 258 -25.52 4.58 -7.98
CA SER A 258 -26.63 4.51 -7.02
C SER A 258 -26.08 4.32 -5.62
N ASP A 259 -26.75 4.86 -4.61
CA ASP A 259 -26.45 4.46 -3.24
C ASP A 259 -26.90 3.01 -3.07
N ILE A 260 -25.96 2.13 -2.76
CA ILE A 260 -26.20 0.69 -2.64
C ILE A 260 -26.01 0.24 -1.20
N ASN A 261 -26.89 -0.66 -0.78
CA ASN A 261 -26.78 -1.49 0.41
C ASN A 261 -27.04 -2.92 -0.05
N VAL A 262 -26.01 -3.60 -0.53
CA VAL A 262 -26.14 -4.84 -1.33
C VAL A 262 -25.47 -6.00 -0.62
N ILE A 263 -26.17 -7.13 -0.60
CA ILE A 263 -25.64 -8.46 -0.26
C ILE A 263 -25.48 -9.22 -1.58
N ALA A 264 -24.36 -9.92 -1.76
CA ALA A 264 -24.13 -10.72 -2.96
C ALA A 264 -23.44 -12.05 -2.62
N ASP A 265 -24.21 -13.14 -2.65
CA ASP A 265 -23.78 -14.46 -2.18
C ASP A 265 -22.76 -15.15 -3.10
N ASP A 266 -22.72 -14.82 -4.39
CA ASP A 266 -21.86 -15.41 -5.42
C ASP A 266 -20.47 -14.73 -5.54
N THR A 267 -20.21 -13.69 -4.77
CA THR A 267 -18.98 -12.89 -4.82
C THR A 267 -17.76 -13.64 -4.31
N ILE A 268 -17.88 -14.48 -3.28
CA ILE A 268 -16.74 -15.32 -2.86
C ILE A 268 -16.31 -16.22 -4.01
N ASP A 269 -17.25 -16.82 -4.72
CA ASP A 269 -16.98 -17.72 -5.84
C ASP A 269 -16.40 -16.99 -7.05
N ALA A 270 -16.56 -15.66 -7.14
CA ALA A 270 -15.98 -14.85 -8.20
C ALA A 270 -14.47 -14.57 -8.03
N ILE A 271 -13.87 -14.75 -6.84
CA ILE A 271 -12.41 -14.59 -6.65
C ILE A 271 -11.69 -15.89 -7.03
N PRO A 272 -10.75 -15.88 -8.01
CA PRO A 272 -10.05 -17.07 -8.48
C PRO A 272 -9.37 -17.88 -7.39
N ILE A 273 -9.41 -19.21 -7.53
CA ILE A 273 -8.70 -20.13 -6.63
C ILE A 273 -7.19 -19.85 -6.61
N ALA A 274 -6.64 -19.29 -7.69
CA ALA A 274 -5.24 -18.88 -7.77
C ALA A 274 -4.88 -17.77 -6.76
N LEU A 275 -5.85 -16.94 -6.36
CA LEU A 275 -5.67 -15.89 -5.35
C LEU A 275 -5.94 -16.37 -3.92
N LYS A 276 -6.40 -17.61 -3.75
CA LYS A 276 -6.87 -18.15 -2.48
C LYS A 276 -5.90 -19.13 -1.84
N ASP A 277 -5.98 -19.21 -0.53
CA ASP A 277 -5.32 -20.17 0.31
C ASP A 277 -6.16 -21.48 0.42
N ARG A 278 -5.66 -22.49 1.12
CA ARG A 278 -6.36 -23.78 1.31
C ARG A 278 -7.65 -23.68 2.13
N ALA A 279 -7.80 -22.61 2.90
CA ALA A 279 -9.02 -22.31 3.65
C ALA A 279 -10.03 -21.49 2.82
N GLY A 280 -9.70 -21.16 1.56
CA GLY A 280 -10.54 -20.38 0.66
C GLY A 280 -10.46 -18.85 0.88
N LYS A 281 -9.58 -18.39 1.78
CA LYS A 281 -9.33 -16.96 2.03
C LYS A 281 -8.36 -16.41 0.99
N ILE A 282 -8.35 -15.10 0.78
CA ILE A 282 -7.34 -14.47 -0.08
C ILE A 282 -5.97 -14.70 0.57
N LEU A 283 -5.02 -15.26 -0.20
CA LEU A 283 -3.74 -15.73 0.32
C LEU A 283 -2.93 -14.57 0.89
N GLU A 284 -2.54 -14.72 2.15
CA GLU A 284 -1.59 -13.87 2.85
C GLU A 284 -0.34 -14.70 3.12
N ARG A 285 0.82 -14.03 3.12
CA ARG A 285 2.08 -14.68 3.47
C ARG A 285 2.87 -13.72 4.35
N PRO A 286 2.84 -13.89 5.68
CA PRO A 286 3.53 -12.98 6.57
C PRO A 286 5.04 -13.03 6.33
N ARG A 287 5.69 -11.91 6.64
CA ARG A 287 7.14 -11.76 6.59
C ARG A 287 7.90 -12.96 7.19
N PRO A 288 8.77 -13.65 6.42
CA PRO A 288 9.66 -14.67 6.96
C PRO A 288 10.63 -14.08 7.98
N LEU A 289 10.65 -14.66 9.20
CA LEU A 289 11.57 -14.23 10.27
C LEU A 289 12.77 -15.16 10.45
N TYR A 290 12.84 -16.27 9.71
CA TYR A 290 13.94 -17.24 9.76
C TYR A 290 14.32 -17.72 11.17
N ARG A 291 13.35 -17.76 12.10
CA ARG A 291 13.54 -18.02 13.55
C ARG A 291 14.33 -19.29 13.89
N HIS A 292 14.32 -20.28 13.00
CA HIS A 292 14.96 -21.59 13.21
C HIS A 292 16.25 -21.78 12.42
N ILE A 293 16.65 -20.79 11.61
CA ILE A 293 17.88 -20.84 10.83
C ILE A 293 19.04 -20.39 11.72
N PRO A 294 20.10 -21.20 11.91
CA PRO A 294 21.22 -20.84 12.76
C PRO A 294 22.10 -19.77 12.11
N ALA A 295 22.74 -18.93 12.93
CA ALA A 295 23.51 -17.77 12.47
C ALA A 295 24.57 -18.08 11.39
N HIS A 296 25.20 -19.25 11.44
CA HIS A 296 26.22 -19.65 10.45
C HIS A 296 25.68 -19.88 9.02
N ARG A 297 24.33 -19.93 8.85
CA ARG A 297 23.67 -19.99 7.55
C ARG A 297 23.38 -18.61 6.96
N PHE A 298 23.62 -17.54 7.72
CA PHE A 298 23.58 -16.17 7.22
C PHE A 298 24.93 -15.82 6.59
N VAL A 299 24.90 -15.46 5.31
CA VAL A 299 26.07 -15.13 4.51
C VAL A 299 26.13 -13.62 4.39
N SER A 300 26.93 -12.98 5.26
CA SER A 300 27.20 -11.54 5.20
C SER A 300 27.86 -11.19 3.86
N VAL A 301 27.30 -10.21 3.15
CA VAL A 301 27.89 -9.75 1.89
C VAL A 301 29.23 -9.04 2.12
N LYS A 302 29.38 -8.31 3.23
CA LYS A 302 30.65 -7.65 3.58
C LYS A 302 31.76 -8.64 3.90
N ALA A 303 31.43 -9.69 4.66
CA ALA A 303 32.37 -10.78 4.93
C ALA A 303 32.80 -11.54 3.67
N ASN A 304 32.04 -11.41 2.57
CA ASN A 304 32.28 -12.10 1.29
C ASN A 304 32.69 -11.15 0.16
N GLY A 305 33.14 -9.93 0.49
CA GLY A 305 33.89 -9.06 -0.41
C GLY A 305 33.13 -7.87 -0.98
N ALA A 306 31.84 -7.69 -0.66
CA ALA A 306 31.16 -6.42 -0.90
C ALA A 306 31.65 -5.37 0.11
N VAL A 307 31.74 -4.11 -0.30
CA VAL A 307 32.25 -3.01 0.54
C VAL A 307 31.08 -2.26 1.18
N GLY A 308 30.05 -1.91 0.41
CA GLY A 308 28.85 -1.24 0.92
C GLY A 308 29.09 0.20 1.42
N ASP A 309 30.07 0.91 0.85
CA ASP A 309 30.49 2.26 1.27
C ASP A 309 29.90 3.40 0.41
N GLY A 310 29.02 3.06 -0.54
CA GLY A 310 28.45 4.00 -1.50
C GLY A 310 29.44 4.53 -2.53
N LYS A 311 30.61 3.89 -2.70
CA LYS A 311 31.66 4.30 -3.64
C LYS A 311 32.23 3.13 -4.43
N ALA A 312 32.62 2.05 -3.79
CA ALA A 312 33.15 0.87 -4.46
C ALA A 312 32.09 0.21 -5.35
N ASP A 313 32.53 -0.42 -6.45
CA ASP A 313 31.66 -1.25 -7.27
C ASP A 313 31.52 -2.64 -6.64
N ASP A 314 30.33 -2.95 -6.14
CA ASP A 314 30.03 -4.22 -5.46
C ASP A 314 29.42 -5.27 -6.40
N THR A 315 29.27 -4.98 -7.70
CA THR A 315 28.58 -5.84 -8.67
C THR A 315 29.14 -7.26 -8.69
N ALA A 316 30.46 -7.38 -8.88
CA ALA A 316 31.10 -8.68 -9.02
C ALA A 316 31.05 -9.51 -7.72
N ALA A 317 31.18 -8.85 -6.56
CA ALA A 317 31.09 -9.49 -5.27
C ALA A 317 29.67 -10.02 -5.00
N ILE A 318 28.66 -9.17 -5.20
CA ILE A 318 27.25 -9.53 -5.01
C ILE A 318 26.84 -10.67 -5.95
N GLN A 319 27.18 -10.58 -7.24
CA GLN A 319 26.83 -11.63 -8.19
C GLN A 319 27.52 -12.96 -7.84
N LYS A 320 28.77 -12.93 -7.39
CA LYS A 320 29.48 -14.14 -6.95
C LYS A 320 28.80 -14.78 -5.74
N ILE A 321 28.35 -13.98 -4.77
CA ILE A 321 27.63 -14.46 -3.58
C ILE A 321 26.32 -15.13 -3.99
N LEU A 322 25.53 -14.49 -4.85
CA LEU A 322 24.28 -15.04 -5.39
C LEU A 322 24.51 -16.34 -6.17
N ASN A 323 25.57 -16.41 -6.97
CA ASN A 323 25.93 -17.63 -7.71
C ASN A 323 26.35 -18.78 -6.77
N THR A 324 26.90 -18.47 -5.60
CA THR A 324 27.44 -19.46 -4.66
C THR A 324 26.39 -19.93 -3.65
N HIS A 325 25.52 -19.02 -3.19
CA HIS A 325 24.59 -19.25 -2.08
C HIS A 325 23.11 -19.14 -2.47
N GLY A 326 22.81 -18.61 -3.65
CA GLY A 326 21.49 -18.72 -4.26
C GLY A 326 21.23 -20.13 -4.80
N ASN A 327 20.03 -20.37 -5.32
CA ASN A 327 19.60 -21.67 -5.80
C ASN A 327 19.76 -22.81 -4.76
N THR A 328 19.36 -22.52 -3.51
CA THR A 328 19.40 -23.53 -2.45
C THR A 328 18.50 -24.72 -2.84
N PRO A 329 19.04 -25.95 -2.95
CA PRO A 329 18.24 -27.10 -3.35
C PRO A 329 17.09 -27.39 -2.39
N ALA A 330 15.97 -27.89 -2.93
CA ALA A 330 14.85 -28.35 -2.13
C ALA A 330 15.30 -29.40 -1.10
N GLY A 331 14.87 -29.24 0.16
CA GLY A 331 15.23 -30.13 1.26
C GLY A 331 16.58 -29.84 1.92
N GLN A 332 17.36 -28.89 1.41
CA GLN A 332 18.51 -28.34 2.14
C GLN A 332 18.10 -27.18 3.03
N GLU A 333 18.85 -26.97 4.11
CA GLU A 333 18.67 -25.81 4.97
C GLU A 333 19.01 -24.53 4.19
N LYS A 334 18.13 -23.53 4.26
CA LYS A 334 18.28 -22.25 3.54
C LYS A 334 19.62 -21.59 3.88
N ALA A 335 20.34 -21.09 2.87
CA ALA A 335 21.34 -20.06 3.07
C ALA A 335 20.65 -18.70 2.93
N ILE A 336 20.86 -17.81 3.90
CA ILE A 336 20.26 -16.47 3.89
C ILE A 336 21.36 -15.48 3.52
N ILE A 337 21.24 -14.85 2.36
CA ILE A 337 22.18 -13.81 1.94
C ILE A 337 21.84 -12.56 2.74
N PHE A 338 22.75 -12.19 3.63
CA PHE A 338 22.57 -11.08 4.55
C PHE A 338 23.30 -9.86 4.03
N PHE A 339 22.54 -8.89 3.54
CA PHE A 339 23.09 -7.58 3.21
C PHE A 339 23.30 -6.81 4.50
N ASP A 340 24.55 -6.71 4.94
CA ASP A 340 24.91 -5.85 6.07
C ASP A 340 24.55 -4.40 5.74
N HIS A 341 24.29 -3.55 6.74
CA HIS A 341 23.89 -2.16 6.47
C HIS A 341 24.96 -1.42 5.66
N GLY A 342 24.56 -0.74 4.59
CA GLY A 342 25.46 -0.02 3.70
C GLY A 342 24.79 0.39 2.39
N VAL A 343 25.56 1.05 1.53
CA VAL A 343 25.16 1.43 0.18
C VAL A 343 26.04 0.67 -0.82
N TYR A 344 25.44 -0.29 -1.51
CA TYR A 344 26.11 -1.17 -2.46
C TYR A 344 25.88 -0.66 -3.87
N ARG A 345 26.92 -0.10 -4.50
CA ARG A 345 26.83 0.39 -5.87
C ARG A 345 26.98 -0.76 -6.85
N VAL A 346 26.08 -0.84 -7.83
CA VAL A 346 26.12 -1.82 -8.91
C VAL A 346 26.13 -1.15 -10.28
N SER A 347 27.07 -1.56 -11.15
CA SER A 347 27.26 -1.03 -12.50
C SER A 347 26.67 -1.91 -13.60
N GLN A 348 26.19 -3.10 -13.24
CA GLN A 348 25.57 -4.05 -14.17
C GLN A 348 24.40 -4.78 -13.50
N SER A 349 23.54 -5.37 -14.32
CA SER A 349 22.43 -6.20 -13.86
C SER A 349 22.90 -7.33 -12.96
N ILE A 350 22.27 -7.45 -11.80
CA ILE A 350 22.44 -8.55 -10.86
C ILE A 350 21.34 -9.57 -11.10
N TYR A 351 21.73 -10.78 -11.48
CA TYR A 351 20.81 -11.91 -11.61
C TYR A 351 20.65 -12.62 -10.26
N VAL A 352 19.41 -12.68 -9.78
CA VAL A 352 19.01 -13.42 -8.58
C VAL A 352 18.41 -14.76 -9.03
N PRO A 353 19.08 -15.90 -8.77
CA PRO A 353 18.58 -17.20 -9.20
C PRO A 353 17.35 -17.64 -8.39
N PRO A 354 16.57 -18.63 -8.87
CA PRO A 354 15.54 -19.30 -8.08
C PRO A 354 16.05 -19.77 -6.72
N ASN A 355 15.17 -20.01 -5.74
CA ASN A 355 15.52 -20.55 -4.42
C ASN A 355 16.58 -19.71 -3.66
N THR A 356 16.37 -18.39 -3.64
CA THR A 356 17.28 -17.42 -3.04
C THR A 356 16.56 -16.62 -1.95
N TYR A 357 17.21 -16.44 -0.81
CA TYR A 357 16.65 -15.80 0.37
C TYR A 357 17.55 -14.64 0.79
N ILE A 358 17.02 -13.42 0.78
CA ILE A 358 17.77 -12.19 1.00
C ILE A 358 17.15 -11.40 2.16
N VAL A 359 18.00 -10.96 3.08
CA VAL A 359 17.62 -10.07 4.19
C VAL A 359 18.63 -8.95 4.28
N GLY A 360 18.18 -7.70 4.31
CA GLY A 360 19.02 -6.58 4.67
C GLY A 360 19.03 -6.31 6.18
N GLU A 361 20.09 -5.69 6.64
CA GLU A 361 20.13 -5.06 7.95
C GLU A 361 19.47 -3.67 7.84
N MET A 362 18.30 -3.53 8.45
CA MET A 362 17.47 -2.33 8.39
C MET A 362 16.87 -2.06 7.01
N TRP A 363 17.50 -1.19 6.21
CA TRP A 363 17.22 -0.99 4.80
C TRP A 363 18.56 -0.87 4.10
N SER A 364 19.12 -2.02 3.74
CA SER A 364 20.39 -2.07 3.01
C SER A 364 20.19 -1.61 1.58
N VAL A 365 21.00 -0.64 1.14
CA VAL A 365 20.76 0.10 -0.09
C VAL A 365 21.49 -0.53 -1.26
N ILE A 366 20.76 -0.85 -2.33
CA ILE A 366 21.33 -1.24 -3.62
C ILE A 366 21.15 -0.06 -4.57
N MET A 367 22.26 0.51 -5.04
CA MET A 367 22.26 1.74 -5.84
C MET A 367 22.85 1.47 -7.22
N SER A 368 22.05 1.64 -8.28
CA SER A 368 22.59 1.57 -9.64
C SER A 368 23.48 2.76 -9.95
N TYR A 369 24.49 2.57 -10.80
CA TYR A 369 25.30 3.67 -11.30
C TYR A 369 25.94 3.35 -12.66
N GLY A 370 26.38 4.40 -13.35
CA GLY A 370 27.15 4.28 -14.60
C GLY A 370 26.30 4.08 -15.85
N ASP A 371 26.97 4.10 -17.00
CA ASP A 371 26.32 4.27 -18.30
C ASP A 371 25.36 3.13 -18.69
N VAL A 372 25.55 1.92 -18.15
CA VAL A 372 24.69 0.75 -18.41
C VAL A 372 23.22 1.02 -18.07
N PHE A 373 22.98 1.86 -17.06
CA PHE A 373 21.65 2.19 -16.58
C PHE A 373 21.16 3.57 -17.04
N ASN A 374 21.91 4.27 -17.92
CA ASN A 374 21.57 5.59 -18.41
C ASN A 374 21.22 5.62 -19.92
N ASP A 375 20.71 4.51 -20.44
CA ASP A 375 20.23 4.38 -21.82
C ASP A 375 18.75 3.98 -21.85
N ALA A 376 17.87 4.94 -22.12
CA ALA A 376 16.44 4.72 -22.20
C ALA A 376 15.99 3.93 -23.44
N GLU A 377 16.83 3.85 -24.49
CA GLU A 377 16.54 3.04 -25.67
C GLU A 377 16.81 1.55 -25.40
N ASN A 378 17.71 1.25 -24.46
CA ASN A 378 18.09 -0.10 -24.07
C ASN A 378 18.00 -0.31 -22.55
N PRO A 379 16.82 -0.15 -21.93
CA PRO A 379 16.69 -0.20 -20.48
C PRO A 379 17.12 -1.56 -19.93
N LYS A 380 17.73 -1.55 -18.73
CA LYS A 380 18.30 -2.74 -18.08
C LYS A 380 17.79 -2.90 -16.64
N PRO A 381 17.49 -4.14 -16.21
CA PRO A 381 17.17 -4.42 -14.82
C PRO A 381 18.41 -4.24 -13.94
N VAL A 382 18.29 -3.52 -12.82
CA VAL A 382 19.32 -3.47 -11.79
C VAL A 382 19.35 -4.82 -11.08
N PHE A 383 18.21 -5.29 -10.60
CA PHE A 383 18.01 -6.68 -10.17
C PHE A 383 17.07 -7.41 -11.13
N GLN A 384 17.52 -8.54 -11.65
CA GLN A 384 16.70 -9.49 -12.43
C GLN A 384 16.42 -10.73 -11.57
N VAL A 385 15.19 -10.85 -11.08
CA VAL A 385 14.77 -11.92 -10.17
C VAL A 385 14.17 -13.09 -10.95
N GLY A 386 14.99 -14.11 -11.15
CA GLY A 386 14.73 -15.18 -12.10
C GLY A 386 14.73 -14.68 -13.55
N LYS A 387 14.72 -15.62 -14.48
CA LYS A 387 14.44 -15.39 -15.91
C LYS A 387 13.01 -15.78 -16.24
N PRO A 388 12.43 -15.26 -17.34
CA PRO A 388 11.13 -15.72 -17.81
C PRO A 388 11.08 -17.25 -17.94
N GLY A 389 10.09 -17.86 -17.31
CA GLY A 389 9.89 -19.31 -17.27
C GLY A 389 10.65 -20.07 -16.18
N GLU A 390 11.52 -19.43 -15.40
CA GLU A 390 12.13 -20.07 -14.23
C GLU A 390 11.13 -20.18 -13.08
N GLU A 391 11.23 -21.28 -12.33
CA GLU A 391 10.37 -21.58 -11.18
C GLU A 391 11.22 -21.79 -9.91
N GLY A 392 10.75 -21.26 -8.79
CA GLY A 392 11.36 -21.43 -7.48
C GLY A 392 10.93 -20.35 -6.49
N ILE A 393 11.52 -20.39 -5.29
CA ILE A 393 11.17 -19.44 -4.22
C ILE A 393 12.21 -18.34 -4.12
N VAL A 394 11.79 -17.08 -4.21
CA VAL A 394 12.63 -15.94 -3.83
C VAL A 394 11.95 -15.17 -2.70
N GLU A 395 12.69 -14.92 -1.62
CA GLU A 395 12.23 -14.11 -0.48
C GLU A 395 13.20 -12.93 -0.33
N MET A 396 12.69 -11.71 -0.28
CA MET A 396 13.49 -10.51 -0.01
C MET A 396 12.86 -9.70 1.12
N SER A 397 13.68 -9.16 2.03
CA SER A 397 13.20 -8.25 3.06
C SER A 397 14.24 -7.25 3.53
N ASP A 398 13.80 -6.09 4.03
CA ASP A 398 14.66 -5.04 4.60
C ASP A 398 15.70 -4.49 3.60
N LEU A 399 15.28 -4.27 2.35
CA LEU A 399 16.13 -3.73 1.27
C LEU A 399 15.58 -2.40 0.76
N LEU A 400 16.46 -1.56 0.20
CA LEU A 400 16.06 -0.32 -0.45
C LEU A 400 16.82 -0.18 -1.78
N PHE A 401 16.10 0.02 -2.88
CA PHE A 401 16.69 0.21 -4.20
C PHE A 401 16.70 1.69 -4.59
N GLN A 402 17.81 2.17 -5.13
CA GLN A 402 17.97 3.55 -5.61
C GLN A 402 18.74 3.60 -6.93
N THR A 403 18.74 4.78 -7.53
CA THR A 403 19.66 5.14 -8.60
C THR A 403 20.59 6.25 -8.15
N GLN A 404 21.82 6.21 -8.66
CA GLN A 404 22.67 7.38 -8.74
C GLN A 404 22.43 8.03 -10.11
N GLY A 405 21.92 9.25 -10.12
CA GLY A 405 21.50 9.95 -11.32
C GLY A 405 22.67 10.48 -12.17
N PRO A 406 22.43 10.71 -13.47
CA PRO A 406 21.24 10.30 -14.23
C PRO A 406 21.24 8.78 -14.54
N ALA A 407 20.04 8.19 -14.63
CA ALA A 407 19.86 6.75 -14.84
C ALA A 407 18.60 6.44 -15.68
N ALA A 408 18.50 7.06 -16.85
CA ALA A 408 17.31 7.03 -17.71
C ALA A 408 16.89 5.62 -18.19
N GLY A 409 17.79 4.64 -18.16
CA GLY A 409 17.56 3.26 -18.58
C GLY A 409 17.37 2.26 -17.42
N ALA A 410 17.36 2.71 -16.16
CA ALA A 410 17.28 1.81 -15.03
C ALA A 410 15.85 1.25 -14.85
N ILE A 411 15.70 -0.07 -14.93
CA ILE A 411 14.57 -0.80 -14.36
C ILE A 411 15.04 -1.31 -12.99
N LEU A 412 14.60 -0.75 -11.87
CA LEU A 412 15.23 -1.09 -10.58
C LEU A 412 15.06 -2.58 -10.24
N MET A 413 13.89 -3.14 -10.54
CA MET A 413 13.69 -4.58 -10.43
C MET A 413 12.82 -5.12 -11.55
N GLU A 414 13.30 -6.21 -12.16
CA GLU A 414 12.50 -7.07 -13.02
C GLU A 414 12.26 -8.40 -12.31
N TRP A 415 11.01 -8.70 -12.02
CA TRP A 415 10.58 -9.91 -11.33
C TRP A 415 9.96 -10.89 -12.31
N ASN A 416 10.66 -11.98 -12.62
CA ASN A 416 10.22 -12.97 -13.59
C ASN A 416 9.84 -14.32 -12.96
N ILE A 417 10.37 -14.60 -11.77
CA ILE A 417 10.28 -15.92 -11.13
C ILE A 417 8.82 -16.34 -10.89
N ARG A 418 8.51 -17.58 -11.25
CA ARG A 418 7.25 -18.23 -10.88
C ARG A 418 7.44 -19.00 -9.58
N SER A 419 6.51 -18.83 -8.65
CA SER A 419 6.44 -19.69 -7.48
C SER A 419 5.92 -21.08 -7.86
N PRO A 420 6.42 -22.17 -7.26
CA PRO A 420 5.83 -23.49 -7.39
C PRO A 420 4.37 -23.51 -6.97
N GLN A 421 3.61 -24.48 -7.49
CA GLN A 421 2.20 -24.64 -7.14
C GLN A 421 2.02 -24.82 -5.61
N GLY A 422 1.11 -24.04 -5.02
CA GLY A 422 0.79 -24.11 -3.60
C GLY A 422 0.80 -22.74 -2.92
N GLN A 423 0.97 -22.72 -1.60
CA GLN A 423 0.91 -21.50 -0.78
C GLN A 423 2.28 -20.90 -0.49
N ASN A 424 3.36 -21.57 -0.88
CA ASN A 424 4.71 -21.04 -0.72
C ASN A 424 5.01 -20.16 -1.93
N VAL A 425 4.63 -18.89 -1.85
CA VAL A 425 4.74 -17.92 -2.95
C VAL A 425 5.93 -17.00 -2.70
N SER A 426 6.83 -16.85 -3.67
CA SER A 426 7.92 -15.87 -3.67
C SER A 426 7.43 -14.45 -3.36
N GLY A 427 8.19 -13.67 -2.61
CA GLY A 427 7.71 -12.38 -2.14
C GLY A 427 8.73 -11.39 -1.61
N MET A 428 8.24 -10.18 -1.35
CA MET A 428 8.98 -9.06 -0.80
C MET A 428 8.25 -8.46 0.42
N TRP A 429 9.00 -8.15 1.48
CA TRP A 429 8.48 -7.57 2.73
C TRP A 429 9.39 -6.45 3.23
N ASP A 430 8.86 -5.24 3.42
CA ASP A 430 9.68 -4.06 3.76
C ASP A 430 10.84 -3.85 2.75
N VAL A 431 10.54 -4.00 1.45
CA VAL A 431 11.48 -3.67 0.37
C VAL A 431 10.97 -2.40 -0.31
N HIS A 432 11.81 -1.38 -0.41
CA HIS A 432 11.37 -0.08 -0.92
C HIS A 432 12.24 0.39 -2.08
N PHE A 433 11.73 1.34 -2.86
CA PHE A 433 12.42 1.98 -3.96
C PHE A 433 12.36 3.49 -3.68
N ARG A 434 13.51 4.15 -3.66
CA ARG A 434 13.63 5.59 -3.35
C ARG A 434 14.53 6.25 -4.39
N ILE A 435 13.91 6.90 -5.37
CA ILE A 435 14.64 7.57 -6.45
C ILE A 435 14.94 9.01 -6.08
N GLY A 436 16.21 9.27 -5.77
CA GLY A 436 16.71 10.58 -5.38
C GLY A 436 16.35 11.00 -3.97
N GLY A 437 16.33 12.32 -3.74
CA GLY A 437 15.96 12.92 -2.46
C GLY A 437 16.79 12.45 -1.26
N SER A 438 17.98 11.93 -1.49
CA SER A 438 18.85 11.39 -0.43
C SER A 438 20.32 11.41 -0.84
N HIS A 439 21.19 11.40 0.15
CA HIS A 439 22.63 11.50 -0.03
C HIS A 439 23.19 10.40 -0.93
N GLY A 440 24.16 10.76 -1.78
CA GLY A 440 24.83 9.85 -2.71
C GLY A 440 24.09 9.63 -4.04
N THR A 441 22.80 9.96 -4.13
CA THR A 441 22.00 9.79 -5.35
C THR A 441 22.34 10.81 -6.45
N GLN A 442 22.95 11.95 -6.11
CA GLN A 442 23.13 13.11 -7.02
C GLN A 442 21.82 13.71 -7.54
N LEU A 443 20.70 13.36 -6.91
CA LEU A 443 19.34 13.76 -7.28
C LEU A 443 18.67 14.48 -6.09
N GLY A 444 19.44 15.32 -5.40
CA GLY A 444 18.96 16.13 -4.28
C GLY A 444 18.70 17.57 -4.68
N SER A 445 18.41 18.42 -3.69
CA SER A 445 18.16 19.84 -3.87
C SER A 445 19.34 20.61 -4.48
N ASP A 446 20.55 20.07 -4.53
CA ASP A 446 21.66 20.76 -5.20
C ASP A 446 21.55 20.74 -6.73
N ASN A 447 20.87 19.73 -7.28
CA ASN A 447 20.76 19.50 -8.73
C ASN A 447 19.33 19.64 -9.23
N CYS A 448 18.35 19.12 -8.48
CA CYS A 448 16.99 18.90 -8.99
C CYS A 448 15.93 19.77 -8.31
N ARG A 449 16.25 21.02 -7.93
CA ARG A 449 15.26 21.93 -7.31
C ARG A 449 14.05 22.13 -8.22
N LYS A 450 12.87 22.30 -7.61
CA LYS A 450 11.68 22.71 -8.36
C LYS A 450 11.88 24.08 -9.03
N THR A 451 11.32 24.24 -10.23
CA THR A 451 11.38 25.49 -11.02
C THR A 451 10.01 25.87 -11.60
N PRO A 452 8.99 26.15 -10.78
CA PRO A 452 7.62 26.36 -11.27
C PRO A 452 7.47 27.57 -12.20
N ASP A 453 8.32 28.59 -12.06
CA ASP A 453 8.30 29.80 -12.89
C ASP A 453 8.97 29.63 -14.27
N SER A 454 9.69 28.52 -14.48
CA SER A 454 10.34 28.21 -15.76
C SER A 454 9.44 27.35 -16.63
N LYS A 455 9.30 27.68 -17.92
CA LYS A 455 8.63 26.79 -18.89
C LYS A 455 9.60 25.66 -19.25
N VAL A 456 9.45 24.51 -18.61
CA VAL A 456 10.47 23.44 -18.55
C VAL A 456 10.77 22.81 -19.91
N HIS A 457 9.86 22.87 -20.89
CA HIS A 457 10.05 22.28 -22.22
C HIS A 457 11.36 22.77 -22.94
N ALA A 458 11.89 23.94 -22.56
CA ALA A 458 13.16 24.48 -23.07
C ALA A 458 14.35 24.40 -22.08
N GLY A 459 14.18 23.76 -20.92
CA GLY A 459 15.16 23.76 -19.82
C GLY A 459 15.08 22.57 -18.86
N LEU A 460 14.51 21.44 -19.30
CA LEU A 460 14.49 20.19 -18.52
C LEU A 460 15.91 19.69 -18.28
N ASP A 461 16.29 19.55 -17.01
CA ASP A 461 17.62 19.06 -16.66
C ASP A 461 17.69 17.55 -16.81
N SER A 462 18.39 17.10 -17.85
CA SER A 462 18.65 15.68 -18.11
C SER A 462 19.37 14.98 -16.94
N ALA A 463 20.08 15.71 -16.08
CA ALA A 463 20.71 15.14 -14.88
C ALA A 463 19.69 14.62 -13.87
N CYS A 464 18.44 15.10 -13.92
CA CYS A 464 17.34 14.69 -13.03
C CYS A 464 16.49 13.55 -13.62
N ILE A 465 16.84 13.02 -14.80
CA ILE A 465 16.22 11.81 -15.37
C ILE A 465 16.81 10.59 -14.68
N SER A 466 15.96 9.85 -13.95
CA SER A 466 16.46 9.06 -12.82
C SER A 466 16.09 7.58 -12.84
N ALA A 467 15.09 7.17 -13.63
CA ALA A 467 14.78 5.76 -13.86
C ALA A 467 13.84 5.57 -15.06
N PHE A 468 13.97 4.43 -15.72
CA PHE A 468 13.02 3.96 -16.75
C PHE A 468 11.75 3.37 -16.12
N MET A 469 11.92 2.56 -15.07
CA MET A 469 10.82 1.91 -14.35
C MET A 469 11.26 1.51 -12.94
N LEU A 470 10.36 1.58 -11.96
CA LEU A 470 10.68 1.11 -10.60
C LEU A 470 10.56 -0.43 -10.50
N LEU A 471 9.42 -0.99 -10.90
CA LEU A 471 9.19 -2.44 -10.84
C LEU A 471 8.48 -2.96 -12.09
N HIS A 472 9.09 -3.98 -12.71
CA HIS A 472 8.49 -4.76 -13.78
C HIS A 472 8.17 -6.18 -13.27
N ILE A 473 6.88 -6.54 -13.20
CA ILE A 473 6.43 -7.91 -12.94
C ILE A 473 6.19 -8.59 -14.29
N GLY A 474 7.11 -9.47 -14.67
CA GLY A 474 7.13 -10.11 -15.98
C GLY A 474 6.03 -11.15 -16.19
N LYS A 475 5.88 -11.57 -17.45
CA LYS A 475 4.76 -12.39 -17.93
C LYS A 475 4.55 -13.72 -17.21
N THR A 476 5.64 -14.36 -16.80
CA THR A 476 5.60 -15.65 -16.10
C THR A 476 5.58 -15.52 -14.60
N ALA A 477 5.59 -14.33 -14.02
CA ALA A 477 5.79 -14.15 -12.60
C ALA A 477 4.59 -14.56 -11.73
N SER A 478 4.89 -14.91 -10.48
CA SER A 478 3.95 -14.79 -9.37
C SER A 478 4.65 -14.15 -8.17
N LEU A 479 3.92 -13.38 -7.38
CA LEU A 479 4.53 -12.51 -6.38
C LEU A 479 3.57 -12.10 -5.27
N VAL A 480 4.00 -12.20 -4.01
CA VAL A 480 3.35 -11.53 -2.87
C VAL A 480 4.21 -10.38 -2.36
N MET A 481 3.60 -9.22 -2.14
CA MET A 481 4.27 -8.02 -1.66
C MET A 481 3.53 -7.47 -0.45
N GLU A 482 4.26 -7.17 0.62
CA GLU A 482 3.72 -6.51 1.81
C GLU A 482 4.60 -5.33 2.20
N ASN A 483 3.97 -4.18 2.47
CA ASN A 483 4.64 -2.93 2.85
C ASN A 483 5.75 -2.52 1.87
N MET A 484 5.37 -2.24 0.64
CA MET A 484 6.28 -1.81 -0.41
C MET A 484 5.99 -0.36 -0.78
N TRP A 485 7.04 0.45 -0.89
CA TRP A 485 6.92 1.85 -1.27
C TRP A 485 7.85 2.13 -2.44
N LEU A 486 7.27 2.48 -3.58
CA LEU A 486 7.97 2.77 -4.83
C LEU A 486 7.87 4.27 -5.09
N TRP A 487 8.82 5.01 -4.52
CA TRP A 487 8.77 6.47 -4.41
C TRP A 487 9.82 7.12 -5.28
N THR A 488 9.35 7.96 -6.21
CA THR A 488 10.20 8.96 -6.86
C THR A 488 10.15 10.24 -6.05
N SER A 489 11.29 10.69 -5.51
CA SER A 489 11.27 11.72 -4.47
C SER A 489 10.68 13.05 -4.93
N ASP A 490 9.66 13.51 -4.22
CA ASP A 490 9.04 14.83 -4.41
C ASP A 490 9.72 15.93 -3.57
N HIS A 491 10.50 15.54 -2.55
CA HIS A 491 11.32 16.42 -1.71
C HIS A 491 12.62 15.73 -1.27
N ASP A 492 13.59 16.54 -0.84
CA ASP A 492 14.87 16.05 -0.33
C ASP A 492 14.74 15.66 1.16
N LEU A 493 15.14 14.43 1.50
CA LEU A 493 15.08 13.91 2.86
C LEU A 493 16.27 14.34 3.73
N ASP A 494 17.41 14.64 3.11
CA ASP A 494 18.69 14.85 3.81
C ASP A 494 19.13 16.33 3.82
N ALA A 495 18.52 17.18 2.99
CA ALA A 495 18.73 18.62 3.04
C ALA A 495 17.98 19.27 4.22
N ASP A 496 18.62 20.25 4.89
CA ASP A 496 18.06 20.92 6.08
C ASP A 496 16.65 21.51 5.87
N GLY A 497 16.34 21.97 4.65
CA GLY A 497 15.06 22.60 4.31
C GLY A 497 13.95 21.63 3.90
N HIS A 498 14.28 20.36 3.66
CA HIS A 498 13.39 19.38 3.04
C HIS A 498 12.69 19.92 1.78
N ASP A 499 13.43 20.67 0.97
CA ASP A 499 12.89 21.38 -0.19
C ASP A 499 12.33 20.41 -1.23
N GLN A 500 11.23 20.80 -1.87
CA GLN A 500 10.66 20.07 -3.01
C GLN A 500 11.63 20.04 -4.20
N ILE A 501 11.68 18.88 -4.88
CA ILE A 501 12.56 18.59 -6.01
C ILE A 501 11.77 18.02 -7.20
N SER A 502 12.28 18.22 -8.42
CA SER A 502 11.75 17.68 -9.67
C SER A 502 12.63 16.53 -10.17
N ILE A 503 12.20 15.29 -9.94
CA ILE A 503 12.86 14.09 -10.45
C ILE A 503 11.99 13.42 -11.51
N TYR A 504 12.60 12.99 -12.62
CA TYR A 504 11.88 12.38 -13.74
C TYR A 504 12.13 10.88 -13.78
N THR A 505 11.22 10.11 -13.20
CA THR A 505 11.09 8.65 -13.41
C THR A 505 9.95 8.38 -14.37
N SER A 506 10.18 7.56 -15.40
CA SER A 506 9.15 7.36 -16.43
C SER A 506 7.95 6.57 -15.92
N ARG A 507 8.17 5.39 -15.33
CA ARG A 507 7.12 4.44 -14.95
C ARG A 507 7.28 3.98 -13.51
N GLY A 508 6.17 3.80 -12.81
CA GLY A 508 6.15 3.18 -11.50
C GLY A 508 6.26 1.66 -11.58
N LEU A 509 5.09 1.00 -11.54
CA LEU A 509 4.94 -0.46 -11.58
C LEU A 509 4.20 -0.88 -12.85
N LEU A 510 4.83 -1.78 -13.64
CA LEU A 510 4.18 -2.51 -14.73
C LEU A 510 4.01 -3.98 -14.35
N CYS A 511 2.79 -4.50 -14.42
CA CYS A 511 2.50 -5.92 -14.23
C CYS A 511 1.92 -6.53 -15.51
N GLU A 512 2.63 -7.52 -16.05
CA GLU A 512 2.25 -8.27 -17.24
C GLU A 512 2.00 -9.76 -16.97
N ALA A 513 1.83 -10.16 -15.70
CA ALA A 513 1.69 -11.57 -15.31
C ALA A 513 0.46 -12.25 -15.96
N GLU A 514 0.65 -12.90 -17.10
CA GLU A 514 -0.41 -13.46 -17.97
C GLU A 514 -1.33 -14.46 -17.26
N THR A 515 -0.85 -15.07 -16.18
CA THR A 515 -1.61 -16.01 -15.36
C THR A 515 -1.66 -15.62 -13.88
N GLY A 516 -0.92 -14.59 -13.46
CA GLY A 516 -0.67 -14.32 -12.04
C GLY A 516 -0.20 -15.58 -11.27
N PRO A 517 -0.54 -15.71 -9.98
CA PRO A 517 -1.18 -14.70 -9.13
C PRO A 517 -0.20 -13.65 -8.61
N VAL A 518 -0.71 -12.43 -8.37
CA VAL A 518 0.04 -11.35 -7.70
C VAL A 518 -0.81 -10.76 -6.58
N TRP A 519 -0.20 -10.55 -5.41
CA TRP A 519 -0.83 -9.92 -4.25
C TRP A 519 -0.02 -8.70 -3.81
N MET A 520 -0.68 -7.56 -3.65
CA MET A 520 -0.07 -6.30 -3.22
C MET A 520 -0.78 -5.79 -1.96
N TYR A 521 -0.14 -5.90 -0.80
CA TYR A 521 -0.70 -5.49 0.49
C TYR A 521 0.01 -4.24 1.03
N GLY A 522 -0.75 -3.16 1.26
CA GLY A 522 -0.20 -1.89 1.74
C GLY A 522 0.92 -1.38 0.84
N HIS A 523 0.60 -1.22 -0.45
CA HIS A 523 1.57 -0.88 -1.50
C HIS A 523 1.35 0.56 -1.98
N ALA A 524 2.42 1.32 -2.16
CA ALA A 524 2.36 2.69 -2.70
C ALA A 524 3.33 2.87 -3.87
N VAL A 525 2.88 3.55 -4.94
CA VAL A 525 3.71 3.92 -6.10
C VAL A 525 3.43 5.37 -6.44
N GLU A 526 4.45 6.21 -6.41
CA GLU A 526 4.23 7.66 -6.43
C GLU A 526 5.21 8.41 -7.34
N HIS A 527 4.69 9.51 -7.90
CA HIS A 527 5.43 10.54 -8.63
C HIS A 527 6.16 10.04 -9.88
N ASN A 528 5.58 9.07 -10.58
CA ASN A 528 6.10 8.60 -11.86
C ASN A 528 5.40 9.32 -13.01
N VAL A 529 6.12 9.66 -14.08
CA VAL A 529 5.66 10.60 -15.12
C VAL A 529 4.48 10.06 -15.94
N LEU A 530 4.54 8.81 -16.40
CA LEU A 530 3.51 8.22 -17.26
C LEU A 530 2.37 7.58 -16.46
N TYR A 531 2.73 6.75 -15.48
CA TYR A 531 1.79 6.06 -14.61
C TYR A 531 2.48 5.56 -13.35
N ASN A 532 1.68 5.45 -12.29
CA ASN A 532 2.09 4.82 -11.04
C ASN A 532 1.84 3.30 -11.11
N TYR A 533 0.62 2.84 -11.39
CA TYR A 533 0.33 1.42 -11.65
C TYR A 533 -0.19 1.20 -13.06
N GLN A 534 0.39 0.23 -13.76
CA GLN A 534 -0.17 -0.32 -15.00
C GLN A 534 -0.28 -1.84 -14.92
N LEU A 535 -1.49 -2.35 -15.11
CA LEU A 535 -1.82 -3.77 -15.21
C LEU A 535 -2.16 -4.05 -16.67
N SER A 536 -1.28 -4.75 -17.40
CA SER A 536 -1.45 -4.95 -18.84
C SER A 536 -1.43 -6.43 -19.20
N ASP A 537 -2.41 -6.89 -19.97
CA ASP A 537 -2.47 -8.27 -20.44
C ASP A 537 -2.42 -9.32 -19.30
N THR A 538 -2.88 -8.95 -18.10
CA THR A 538 -2.69 -9.71 -16.87
C THR A 538 -4.00 -10.23 -16.29
N LYS A 539 -3.92 -11.19 -15.36
CA LYS A 539 -5.07 -11.64 -14.56
C LYS A 539 -4.66 -12.17 -13.18
N ASN A 540 -5.65 -12.42 -12.33
CA ASN A 540 -5.46 -12.93 -10.96
C ASN A 540 -4.62 -11.98 -10.10
N ILE A 541 -5.10 -10.74 -9.94
CA ILE A 541 -4.42 -9.71 -9.16
C ILE A 541 -5.27 -9.34 -7.95
N PHE A 542 -4.70 -9.43 -6.77
CA PHE A 542 -5.25 -8.81 -5.56
C PHE A 542 -4.37 -7.62 -5.17
N MET A 543 -4.99 -6.49 -4.82
CA MET A 543 -4.28 -5.33 -4.32
C MET A 543 -5.11 -4.58 -3.27
N GLY A 544 -4.50 -4.16 -2.16
CA GLY A 544 -5.24 -3.50 -1.08
C GLY A 544 -4.42 -3.11 0.15
N VAL A 545 -4.55 -1.90 0.71
CA VAL A 545 -4.87 -0.69 -0.08
C VAL A 545 -3.69 -0.41 -1.01
N ILE A 546 -4.00 0.10 -2.19
CA ILE A 546 -2.99 0.77 -3.03
C ILE A 546 -3.05 2.27 -2.80
N GLN A 547 -1.91 2.94 -2.98
CA GLN A 547 -1.85 4.39 -2.93
C GLN A 547 -0.97 4.97 -4.04
N THR A 548 -1.36 6.12 -4.61
CA THR A 548 -0.55 6.88 -5.58
C THR A 548 -0.61 8.39 -5.40
N GLU A 549 0.43 9.08 -5.85
CA GLU A 549 0.43 10.53 -6.08
C GLU A 549 0.97 10.88 -7.47
N THR A 550 0.35 11.85 -8.13
CA THR A 550 0.84 12.46 -9.37
C THR A 550 2.10 13.31 -9.07
N PRO A 551 3.16 13.30 -9.90
CA PRO A 551 4.33 14.14 -9.67
C PRO A 551 3.96 15.63 -9.61
N TYR A 552 4.47 16.35 -8.61
CA TYR A 552 4.00 17.70 -8.27
C TYR A 552 4.27 18.75 -9.34
N PHE A 553 5.31 18.52 -10.16
CA PHE A 553 5.65 19.39 -11.27
C PHE A 553 4.63 19.33 -12.41
N GLN A 554 3.85 18.25 -12.57
CA GLN A 554 2.90 18.14 -13.68
C GLN A 554 1.80 19.23 -13.55
N SER A 555 1.47 19.98 -14.62
CA SER A 555 1.78 19.72 -16.03
C SER A 555 2.99 20.49 -16.61
N ASN A 556 4.00 20.81 -15.80
CA ASN A 556 5.25 21.48 -16.20
C ASN A 556 6.50 20.62 -15.85
N PRO A 557 6.88 19.64 -16.70
CA PRO A 557 6.27 19.32 -17.98
C PRO A 557 5.04 18.40 -17.86
N LYS A 558 4.38 18.17 -19.00
CA LYS A 558 3.26 17.23 -19.14
C LYS A 558 3.76 15.77 -19.08
N ALA A 559 2.83 14.82 -18.93
CA ALA A 559 3.17 13.41 -18.78
C ALA A 559 3.88 12.76 -19.99
N HIS A 560 3.80 13.30 -21.21
CA HIS A 560 4.52 12.75 -22.37
C HIS A 560 6.00 13.21 -22.46
N GLU A 561 6.47 13.97 -21.47
CA GLU A 561 7.83 14.52 -21.40
C GLU A 561 8.48 14.22 -20.05
N PRO A 562 9.80 13.93 -20.00
CA PRO A 562 10.72 13.84 -21.13
C PRO A 562 10.63 12.49 -21.89
N PHE A 563 9.65 11.64 -21.54
CA PHE A 563 9.58 10.27 -22.03
C PHE A 563 8.55 10.12 -23.14
N PRO A 564 8.96 9.99 -24.41
CA PRO A 564 8.01 9.65 -25.47
C PRO A 564 7.39 8.27 -25.20
N PRO A 565 6.11 8.05 -25.55
CA PRO A 565 5.45 6.78 -25.33
C PRO A 565 6.13 5.67 -26.17
N LEU A 566 6.39 4.54 -25.51
CA LEU A 566 6.95 3.34 -26.12
C LEU A 566 5.89 2.24 -26.17
N GLU A 567 5.45 1.89 -27.38
CA GLU A 567 4.45 0.84 -27.60
C GLU A 567 4.89 -0.52 -27.03
N ALA A 568 6.20 -0.82 -27.10
CA ALA A 568 6.78 -2.06 -26.56
C ALA A 568 6.56 -2.23 -25.05
N TRP A 569 6.33 -1.14 -24.32
CA TRP A 569 6.05 -1.10 -22.88
C TRP A 569 4.59 -0.75 -22.57
N ARG A 570 3.74 -0.74 -23.61
CA ARG A 570 2.31 -0.41 -23.53
C ARG A 570 2.06 0.96 -22.91
N ASP A 571 2.93 1.93 -23.17
CA ASP A 571 2.78 3.25 -22.55
C ASP A 571 1.50 3.97 -22.97
N PRO A 572 0.98 4.84 -22.10
CA PRO A 572 -0.06 5.77 -22.50
C PRO A 572 0.49 6.79 -23.50
N ASP A 573 -0.13 6.89 -24.67
CA ASP A 573 0.09 8.01 -25.58
C ASP A 573 -0.90 9.14 -25.28
N PHE A 574 -0.51 10.02 -24.37
CA PHE A 574 -1.32 11.17 -23.95
C PHE A 574 -1.63 12.13 -25.10
N THR A 575 -0.76 12.20 -26.12
CA THR A 575 -1.00 13.09 -27.26
C THR A 575 -2.18 12.61 -28.12
N VAL A 576 -2.42 11.29 -28.11
CA VAL A 576 -3.55 10.66 -28.81
C VAL A 576 -4.79 10.60 -27.92
N SER A 577 -4.67 10.08 -26.69
CA SER A 577 -5.84 9.91 -25.81
C SER A 577 -6.48 11.26 -25.48
N CYS A 578 -5.69 12.27 -25.09
CA CYS A 578 -6.20 13.59 -24.74
C CYS A 578 -6.65 14.44 -25.94
N ALA A 579 -6.15 14.17 -27.15
CA ALA A 579 -6.62 14.86 -28.34
C ALA A 579 -8.02 14.40 -28.78
N ASN A 580 -8.34 13.14 -28.51
CA ASN A 580 -9.61 12.50 -28.89
C ASN A 580 -10.70 12.64 -27.82
N GLU A 581 -10.37 13.14 -26.63
CA GLU A 581 -11.35 13.46 -25.59
C GLU A 581 -12.35 14.52 -26.08
N LYS A 582 -13.65 14.23 -25.87
CA LYS A 582 -14.72 15.16 -26.28
C LYS A 582 -14.61 16.49 -25.53
N ASP A 583 -14.21 16.42 -24.27
CA ASP A 583 -14.00 17.57 -23.39
C ASP A 583 -12.49 17.83 -23.25
N LYS A 584 -11.92 18.56 -24.21
CA LYS A 584 -10.50 18.92 -24.20
C LYS A 584 -10.14 19.66 -22.90
N SER A 585 -9.38 19.01 -22.03
CA SER A 585 -8.91 19.57 -20.77
C SER A 585 -7.40 19.79 -20.78
N PRO A 586 -6.88 20.93 -20.30
CA PRO A 586 -5.44 21.13 -20.12
C PRO A 586 -4.86 20.21 -19.04
N LEU A 587 -5.71 19.57 -18.23
CA LEU A 587 -5.36 18.68 -17.11
C LEU A 587 -5.34 17.19 -17.51
N CYS A 588 -5.52 16.89 -18.80
CA CYS A 588 -5.59 15.51 -19.29
C CYS A 588 -4.24 14.80 -19.28
N GLU A 589 -3.16 15.51 -19.65
CA GLU A 589 -1.84 14.91 -19.84
C GLU A 589 -1.07 14.80 -18.51
N LYS A 590 -1.61 13.99 -17.60
CA LYS A 590 -1.06 13.70 -16.27
C LYS A 590 -0.94 12.21 -16.02
N SER A 591 -0.02 11.86 -15.14
CA SER A 591 0.26 10.48 -14.76
C SER A 591 -0.99 9.73 -14.33
N TRP A 592 -1.18 8.52 -14.83
CA TRP A 592 -2.25 7.65 -14.36
C TRP A 592 -1.96 7.13 -12.96
N GLY A 593 -2.93 7.20 -12.05
CA GLY A 593 -2.84 6.49 -10.77
C GLY A 593 -2.89 4.98 -11.00
N LEU A 594 -3.95 4.51 -11.67
CA LEU A 594 -4.12 3.11 -12.04
C LEU A 594 -4.63 2.99 -13.47
N ARG A 595 -3.90 2.22 -14.29
CA ARG A 595 -4.27 1.90 -15.66
C ARG A 595 -4.40 0.38 -15.83
N ILE A 596 -5.58 -0.09 -16.23
CA ILE A 596 -5.88 -1.51 -16.44
C ILE A 596 -6.17 -1.74 -17.93
N LEU A 597 -5.32 -2.54 -18.58
CA LEU A 597 -5.36 -2.78 -20.03
C LEU A 597 -5.51 -4.27 -20.30
N ASN A 598 -6.50 -4.63 -21.11
CA ASN A 598 -6.63 -6.00 -21.63
C ASN A 598 -6.53 -7.10 -20.55
N SER A 599 -7.10 -6.83 -19.39
CA SER A 599 -6.97 -7.65 -18.18
C SER A 599 -8.32 -8.11 -17.65
N THR A 600 -8.31 -9.09 -16.75
CA THR A 600 -9.49 -9.69 -16.11
C THR A 600 -9.13 -10.17 -14.71
N ASP A 601 -10.10 -10.41 -13.83
CA ASP A 601 -9.88 -10.93 -12.48
C ASP A 601 -8.90 -10.05 -11.66
N ILE A 602 -9.25 -8.76 -11.56
CA ILE A 602 -8.49 -7.73 -10.83
C ILE A 602 -9.33 -7.25 -9.65
N PHE A 603 -8.78 -7.36 -8.44
CA PHE A 603 -9.48 -7.06 -7.20
C PHE A 603 -8.70 -6.02 -6.38
N ALA A 604 -9.10 -4.76 -6.51
CA ALA A 604 -8.56 -3.66 -5.71
C ALA A 604 -9.50 -3.37 -4.53
N PHE A 605 -9.10 -3.82 -3.35
CA PHE A 605 -9.81 -3.57 -2.09
C PHE A 605 -9.16 -2.39 -1.36
N GLY A 606 -9.68 -1.21 -1.65
CA GLY A 606 -9.17 0.08 -1.20
C GLY A 606 -8.11 0.63 -2.15
N ALA A 607 -8.33 1.85 -2.63
CA ALA A 607 -7.37 2.57 -3.46
C ALA A 607 -7.41 4.06 -3.11
N GLY A 608 -6.27 4.63 -2.76
CA GLY A 608 -6.11 6.06 -2.51
C GLY A 608 -5.26 6.73 -3.59
N LEU A 609 -5.87 7.42 -4.55
CA LEU A 609 -5.17 7.87 -5.76
C LEU A 609 -5.27 9.40 -5.90
N TYR A 610 -4.17 10.11 -5.64
CA TYR A 610 -4.22 11.54 -5.36
C TYR A 610 -3.51 12.41 -6.40
N SER A 611 -4.10 13.57 -6.68
CA SER A 611 -3.49 14.63 -7.47
C SER A 611 -3.60 15.94 -6.70
N PHE A 612 -2.50 16.38 -6.10
CA PHE A 612 -2.49 17.54 -5.20
C PHE A 612 -2.11 18.87 -5.86
N PHE A 613 -1.47 18.80 -7.04
CA PHE A 613 -0.80 19.96 -7.60
C PHE A 613 -1.10 20.15 -9.08
N GLU A 614 -1.02 21.41 -9.50
CA GLU A 614 -0.74 21.81 -10.88
C GLU A 614 0.52 22.69 -10.86
N ASN A 615 1.65 22.15 -11.32
CA ASN A 615 2.95 22.83 -11.32
C ASN A 615 3.28 23.44 -9.93
N TYR A 616 3.26 22.60 -8.89
CA TYR A 616 3.48 22.95 -7.48
C TYR A 616 2.44 23.91 -6.84
N ASP A 617 1.40 24.32 -7.55
CA ASP A 617 0.27 25.08 -6.99
C ASP A 617 -0.85 24.14 -6.53
N THR A 618 -1.40 24.37 -5.32
CA THR A 618 -2.44 23.53 -4.70
C THR A 618 -3.86 24.07 -4.84
N ALA A 619 -4.06 25.23 -5.48
CA ALA A 619 -5.38 25.87 -5.63
C ALA A 619 -6.38 25.02 -6.45
N CYS A 620 -5.87 24.04 -7.20
CA CYS A 620 -6.67 23.09 -7.95
C CYS A 620 -7.45 22.09 -7.05
N ILE A 621 -7.00 21.84 -5.82
CA ILE A 621 -7.61 20.86 -4.89
C ILE A 621 -9.04 21.28 -4.54
N GLU A 622 -9.25 22.55 -4.17
CA GLU A 622 -10.58 23.07 -3.80
C GLU A 622 -11.60 22.89 -4.94
N LYS A 623 -11.12 22.95 -6.18
CA LYS A 623 -11.91 22.81 -7.41
C LYS A 623 -12.06 21.36 -7.87
N ARG A 624 -11.36 20.40 -7.25
CA ARG A 624 -11.24 19.01 -7.73
C ARG A 624 -10.76 18.91 -9.18
N ALA A 625 -9.82 19.78 -9.54
CA ALA A 625 -9.37 19.95 -10.92
C ALA A 625 -7.86 20.14 -10.99
N CYS A 626 -7.11 19.29 -10.29
CA CYS A 626 -5.66 19.14 -10.47
C CYS A 626 -5.34 18.19 -11.62
N GLN A 627 -6.23 17.23 -11.91
CA GLN A 627 -6.09 16.24 -12.97
C GLN A 627 -7.47 15.87 -13.54
N GLN A 628 -7.54 15.58 -14.84
CA GLN A 628 -8.82 15.22 -15.46
C GLN A 628 -9.27 13.82 -15.04
N THR A 629 -8.47 12.77 -15.23
CA THR A 629 -8.88 11.38 -14.96
C THR A 629 -7.77 10.64 -14.22
N MET A 630 -8.12 9.88 -13.18
CA MET A 630 -7.15 9.17 -12.32
C MET A 630 -7.00 7.68 -12.63
N VAL A 631 -8.12 7.01 -12.92
CA VAL A 631 -8.15 5.57 -13.25
C VAL A 631 -8.66 5.37 -14.67
N GLU A 632 -7.95 4.56 -15.45
CA GLU A 632 -8.36 4.13 -16.79
C GLU A 632 -8.51 2.61 -16.84
N ILE A 633 -9.62 2.12 -17.39
CA ILE A 633 -9.84 0.70 -17.67
C ILE A 633 -10.20 0.54 -19.15
N GLN A 634 -9.35 -0.15 -19.91
CA GLN A 634 -9.50 -0.29 -21.36
C GLN A 634 -9.32 -1.74 -21.83
N GLY A 635 -10.14 -2.13 -22.81
CA GLY A 635 -9.96 -3.37 -23.56
C GLY A 635 -10.13 -4.64 -22.73
N THR A 636 -10.97 -4.63 -21.70
CA THR A 636 -11.09 -5.74 -20.72
C THR A 636 -11.38 -7.10 -21.37
N LYS A 637 -10.83 -8.16 -20.77
CA LYS A 637 -11.08 -9.56 -21.16
C LYS A 637 -12.19 -10.15 -20.29
N ARG A 638 -12.88 -11.17 -20.78
CA ARG A 638 -13.83 -11.95 -19.95
C ARG A 638 -13.06 -12.86 -19.00
N SER A 639 -13.59 -13.00 -17.78
CA SER A 639 -13.05 -13.92 -16.78
C SER A 639 -13.32 -15.37 -17.19
N ASP A 640 -12.34 -16.24 -16.96
CA ASP A 640 -12.51 -17.69 -17.11
C ASP A 640 -13.50 -18.24 -16.07
N MET A 641 -13.57 -17.61 -14.89
CA MET A 641 -14.47 -18.01 -13.80
C MET A 641 -15.86 -17.42 -13.91
N VAL A 642 -15.97 -16.18 -14.38
CA VAL A 642 -17.25 -15.49 -14.55
C VAL A 642 -17.41 -15.04 -16.02
N PRO A 643 -17.78 -15.95 -16.94
CA PRO A 643 -17.73 -15.71 -18.39
C PRO A 643 -18.64 -14.59 -18.91
N SER A 644 -19.53 -14.07 -18.06
CA SER A 644 -20.42 -12.96 -18.38
C SER A 644 -19.73 -11.59 -18.32
N ARG A 645 -18.58 -11.46 -17.64
CA ARG A 645 -17.97 -10.15 -17.33
C ARG A 645 -16.46 -10.19 -17.21
N SER A 646 -15.85 -9.01 -17.02
CA SER A 646 -14.39 -8.89 -16.87
C SER A 646 -13.88 -9.19 -15.47
N ASN A 647 -14.78 -9.13 -14.48
CA ASN A 647 -14.50 -9.42 -13.10
C ASN A 647 -13.40 -8.50 -12.53
N ILE A 648 -13.56 -7.19 -12.81
CA ILE A 648 -12.70 -6.13 -12.28
C ILE A 648 -13.47 -5.40 -11.19
N TRP A 649 -12.92 -5.43 -9.98
CA TRP A 649 -13.55 -4.88 -8.78
C TRP A 649 -12.65 -3.80 -8.21
N LEU A 650 -13.15 -2.56 -8.16
CA LEU A 650 -12.52 -1.47 -7.43
C LEU A 650 -13.45 -1.07 -6.28
N MET A 651 -13.02 -1.31 -5.05
CA MET A 651 -13.82 -1.06 -3.85
C MET A 651 -13.14 -0.02 -2.97
N GLY A 652 -13.91 0.92 -2.43
CA GLY A 652 -13.36 2.05 -1.67
C GLY A 652 -12.32 2.85 -2.47
N LEU A 653 -12.62 3.15 -3.74
CA LEU A 653 -11.78 3.98 -4.58
C LEU A 653 -11.91 5.44 -4.11
N ASN A 654 -10.83 5.97 -3.56
CA ASN A 654 -10.70 7.33 -3.10
C ASN A 654 -9.79 8.10 -4.04
N THR A 655 -10.24 9.27 -4.49
CA THR A 655 -9.39 10.19 -5.25
C THR A 655 -9.41 11.59 -4.66
N ILE A 656 -8.37 12.37 -4.95
CA ILE A 656 -8.25 13.77 -4.52
C ILE A 656 -7.83 14.60 -5.72
N GLY A 657 -8.46 15.76 -5.91
CA GLY A 657 -8.07 16.74 -6.93
C GLY A 657 -8.35 16.30 -8.36
N THR A 658 -9.26 15.36 -8.58
CA THR A 658 -9.53 14.78 -9.91
C THR A 658 -10.95 15.06 -10.38
N GLU A 659 -11.15 15.42 -11.64
CA GLU A 659 -12.49 15.64 -12.20
C GLU A 659 -13.25 14.30 -12.33
N ASN A 660 -12.58 13.29 -12.92
CA ASN A 660 -13.04 11.93 -13.08
C ASN A 660 -12.20 10.99 -12.21
N MET A 661 -12.87 10.30 -11.30
CA MET A 661 -12.26 9.29 -10.43
C MET A 661 -11.82 8.06 -11.23
N ALA A 662 -12.65 7.64 -12.19
CA ALA A 662 -12.38 6.52 -13.07
C ALA A 662 -13.06 6.71 -14.43
N ALA A 663 -12.50 6.09 -15.46
CA ALA A 663 -13.11 5.98 -16.77
C ALA A 663 -12.92 4.57 -17.36
N TRP A 664 -13.93 4.08 -18.08
CA TRP A 664 -13.84 2.82 -18.83
C TRP A 664 -14.71 2.82 -20.08
N ALA A 665 -14.38 1.97 -21.06
CA ALA A 665 -15.21 1.77 -22.24
C ALA A 665 -16.44 0.91 -21.89
N GLY A 666 -17.64 1.48 -22.01
CA GLY A 666 -18.91 0.78 -21.84
C GLY A 666 -19.17 -0.24 -22.96
N ALA A 667 -20.12 -1.15 -22.72
CA ALA A 667 -20.48 -2.22 -23.67
C ALA A 667 -21.03 -1.71 -25.02
N ASP A 668 -21.49 -0.47 -25.07
CA ASP A 668 -21.98 0.25 -26.25
C ASP A 668 -20.88 1.05 -26.99
N GLY A 669 -19.63 0.97 -26.51
CA GLY A 669 -18.49 1.70 -27.06
C GLY A 669 -18.38 3.15 -26.58
N GLU A 670 -19.29 3.62 -25.71
CA GLU A 670 -19.16 4.93 -25.07
C GLU A 670 -18.28 4.86 -23.83
N THR A 671 -17.42 5.85 -23.63
CA THR A 671 -16.65 5.97 -22.38
C THR A 671 -17.56 6.40 -21.24
N VAL A 672 -17.56 5.62 -20.17
CA VAL A 672 -18.20 5.97 -18.90
C VAL A 672 -17.17 6.72 -18.06
N HIS A 673 -17.52 7.91 -17.60
CA HIS A 673 -16.70 8.72 -16.69
C HIS A 673 -17.40 8.84 -15.34
N ILE A 674 -16.70 8.52 -14.25
CA ILE A 674 -17.21 8.67 -12.89
C ILE A 674 -16.69 9.97 -12.31
N LYS A 675 -17.54 10.99 -12.25
CA LYS A 675 -17.12 12.29 -11.76
C LYS A 675 -17.05 12.32 -10.23
N ALA A 676 -16.04 13.01 -9.71
CA ALA A 676 -15.93 13.29 -8.28
C ALA A 676 -17.17 14.02 -7.73
N THR A 677 -17.75 14.91 -8.54
CA THR A 677 -18.91 15.72 -8.17
C THR A 677 -20.24 14.97 -8.18
N ASP A 678 -20.28 13.74 -8.72
CA ASP A 678 -21.51 12.96 -8.84
C ASP A 678 -21.80 12.25 -7.51
N GLY A 679 -22.04 13.01 -6.43
CA GLY A 679 -22.40 12.46 -5.12
C GLY A 679 -21.32 11.59 -4.45
N ASN A 680 -20.11 11.55 -4.99
CA ASN A 680 -18.98 10.81 -4.43
C ASN A 680 -18.21 11.62 -3.37
N ARG A 681 -18.62 12.85 -3.06
CA ARG A 681 -17.90 13.70 -2.11
C ARG A 681 -17.76 13.01 -0.75
N ASN A 682 -16.53 13.00 -0.21
CA ASN A 682 -16.20 12.39 1.08
C ASN A 682 -15.24 13.26 1.91
N GLY A 683 -15.70 14.46 2.26
CA GLY A 683 -14.89 15.40 3.04
C GLY A 683 -13.79 16.00 2.18
N PHE A 684 -12.55 15.56 2.41
CA PHE A 684 -11.37 16.00 1.65
C PHE A 684 -11.18 15.21 0.34
N SER A 685 -11.44 13.90 0.37
CA SER A 685 -11.46 13.05 -0.82
C SER A 685 -12.84 12.97 -1.46
N ASP A 686 -12.90 12.30 -2.59
CA ASP A 686 -14.12 11.77 -3.18
C ASP A 686 -13.98 10.22 -3.20
N THR A 687 -15.08 9.49 -2.94
CA THR A 687 -15.09 8.04 -2.74
C THR A 687 -16.17 7.37 -3.58
N VAL A 688 -15.76 6.37 -4.35
CA VAL A 688 -16.65 5.36 -4.93
C VAL A 688 -16.61 4.13 -4.03
N GLY A 689 -17.78 3.70 -3.57
CA GLY A 689 -17.89 2.50 -2.75
C GLY A 689 -17.53 1.25 -3.53
N LEU A 690 -18.11 1.08 -4.72
CA LEU A 690 -17.93 -0.10 -5.56
C LEU A 690 -17.95 0.24 -7.05
N ILE A 691 -17.00 -0.30 -7.81
CA ILE A 691 -17.04 -0.46 -9.26
C ILE A 691 -16.90 -1.95 -9.53
N MET A 692 -17.89 -2.55 -10.21
CA MET A 692 -17.85 -3.96 -10.60
C MET A 692 -18.14 -4.09 -12.10
N LEU A 693 -17.16 -4.62 -12.85
CA LEU A 693 -17.19 -4.78 -14.32
C LEU A 693 -17.07 -6.23 -14.79
#